data_AF-A0A059EA03-F1
#
_entry.id   AF-A0A059EA03-F1
#
_cell.length_a   1.000
_cell.length_b   1.000
_cell.length_c   1.000
_cell.angle_alpha   90.00
_cell.angle_beta   90.00
_cell.angle_gamma   90.00
#
_symmetry.space_group_name_H-M   'P 1'
#
loop_
_entity.id
_entity.type
_entity.pdbx_description
1 polymer ?
#
loop_
_entity_poly.entity_id
_entity_poly.type
_entity_poly.pdbx_seq_one_letter_code
_entity_poly.pdbx_strand_id
1 'polypeptide(L)'
;MTHWQSTLIAGASFAILVACGQAKTADQAPSAEPEAFAAVDTQRISTGSAGEEWLTYGGTYDEQRHSSLTNVNTDTVSDLGVAWTYDLATNRGVESTPIVVDGVMYVTSAWSLVYALDAKTGEELWVYDPDVDRAVGVKACCDVVNRGVAVYDGKVYVGIIDGRLEALDAETGEVVWSKVTVDQSKPYTITGAPRVVNGKVLIGNGGAELGVRGYISAYDANTGDKVWRFYTVPNPEKQPDGEVSDAAFEDIGNVTWGDDGAWVTDGGGGTVWDSIVYDEVNDQIIFGVGNGSPWNRDFRDPSGGDNLFLSSIVAVDPETGTYKWHFQTTPGDNWDYTATQTIILADLPLGEDGASRRIAMQAPKNGFFYVLDAETGEFLSGDAFVPQNWTTGLDENGRPIEIADARYGEVPYQQTPGPLGAHNWHPMAFNPELNLAYIPAQEIPQAYARDPRFESDAIAWNTGADFSAGVPPIAPPEVAKFLRSSLKGRLIAWDPIAGEPRWTVEHDNAWNGGVLSTAGGLVFQGKLNGEFAAYDAATGDKLWSHDLKSGGASGPGTFMIDGEQYVTITTGWGSAFGLSAGFAYDETVPSTVGKVVTFKLGGEGEIADPDFPMIDKTPKADSFGDETMIAEGAVHYARNCTVCHGPLAVSSGVLPDLRWSAITGNETAWKGVVIDGNLAVNGMVSFADYLTPEQSESIRAYVLAQAHAAATAEAGEN
;
A
#
# COMPACT_ATOMS: atom_id res chain seq x y z
N MET A 1 -15.71 40.88 69.95
CA MET A 1 -14.66 41.91 69.78
C MET A 1 -14.82 42.40 68.34
N THR A 2 -15.51 43.54 68.13
CA THR A 2 -14.92 44.87 67.86
C THR A 2 -14.25 44.95 66.46
N HIS A 3 -14.55 45.89 65.55
CA HIS A 3 -15.48 47.05 65.55
C HIS A 3 -15.41 47.70 64.13
N TRP A 4 -16.50 48.09 63.43
CA TRP A 4 -17.06 49.46 63.24
C TRP A 4 -18.08 49.39 62.06
N GLN A 5 -19.28 50.03 62.08
CA GLN A 5 -19.61 51.47 61.86
C GLN A 5 -19.14 51.98 60.47
N SER A 6 -19.85 52.77 59.63
CA SER A 6 -21.05 53.63 59.69
C SER A 6 -21.41 54.09 58.24
N THR A 7 -22.54 54.71 57.82
CA THR A 7 -23.88 55.03 58.40
C THR A 7 -24.83 55.60 57.30
N LEU A 8 -26.16 55.37 57.41
CA LEU A 8 -27.38 56.07 56.85
C LEU A 8 -27.36 56.98 55.59
N ILE A 9 -28.43 56.83 54.75
CA ILE A 9 -29.45 57.84 54.32
C ILE A 9 -30.48 57.05 53.46
N ALA A 10 -31.74 56.78 53.85
CA ALA A 10 -32.89 57.64 54.15
C ALA A 10 -33.57 58.27 52.92
N GLY A 11 -34.64 57.63 52.39
CA GLY A 11 -35.46 58.13 51.29
C GLY A 11 -36.81 57.40 51.13
N ALA A 12 -37.90 58.12 51.40
CA ALA A 12 -39.32 57.77 51.18
C ALA A 12 -39.64 57.36 49.72
N SER A 13 -40.75 56.68 49.36
CA SER A 13 -41.87 56.03 50.07
C SER A 13 -42.77 55.28 49.04
N PHE A 14 -43.81 54.60 49.53
CA PHE A 14 -45.01 54.12 48.80
C PHE A 14 -44.89 52.91 47.85
N ALA A 15 -45.58 51.84 48.25
CA ALA A 15 -46.00 50.77 47.37
C ALA A 15 -47.29 51.16 46.62
N ILE A 16 -47.33 50.92 45.31
CA ILE A 16 -48.56 50.79 44.51
C ILE A 16 -48.36 49.61 43.55
N LEU A 17 -49.36 48.73 43.46
CA LEU A 17 -49.39 47.62 42.50
C LEU A 17 -49.49 48.15 41.07
N VAL A 18 -48.63 47.66 40.17
CA VAL A 18 -48.85 47.67 38.72
C VAL A 18 -48.48 46.30 38.17
N ALA A 19 -49.34 45.75 37.30
CA ALA A 19 -49.10 44.48 36.65
C ALA A 19 -48.02 44.60 35.58
N CYS A 20 -47.07 43.66 35.56
CA CYS A 20 -46.16 43.45 34.44
C CYS A 20 -46.49 42.11 33.78
N GLY A 21 -46.73 42.14 32.47
CA GLY A 21 -46.96 40.92 31.69
C GLY A 21 -45.69 40.07 31.58
N GLN A 22 -45.86 38.77 31.33
CA GLN A 22 -44.76 37.88 30.99
C GLN A 22 -44.19 38.28 29.62
N ALA A 23 -43.13 39.09 29.62
CA ALA A 23 -42.22 39.15 28.50
C ALA A 23 -41.51 37.80 28.43
N LYS A 24 -41.73 37.04 27.35
CA LYS A 24 -40.86 35.91 27.03
C LYS A 24 -39.46 36.49 26.78
N THR A 25 -38.53 36.22 27.68
CA THR A 25 -37.11 36.20 27.31
C THR A 25 -36.98 35.18 26.20
N ALA A 26 -36.58 35.62 25.01
CA ALA A 26 -36.08 34.69 24.01
C ALA A 26 -34.79 34.11 24.59
N ASP A 27 -34.76 32.80 24.84
CA ASP A 27 -33.50 32.12 25.05
C ASP A 27 -32.67 32.37 23.79
N GLN A 28 -31.56 33.09 23.95
CA GLN A 28 -30.52 33.07 22.94
C GLN A 28 -30.03 31.63 22.91
N ALA A 29 -30.24 30.95 21.78
CA ALA A 29 -29.51 29.72 21.51
C ALA A 29 -28.02 30.01 21.75
N PRO A 30 -27.28 29.09 22.40
CA PRO A 30 -25.84 29.26 22.53
C PRO A 30 -25.28 29.51 21.14
N SER A 31 -24.47 30.57 21.00
CA SER A 31 -23.68 30.74 19.79
C SER A 31 -22.86 29.47 19.64
N ALA A 32 -23.00 28.76 18.51
CA ALA A 32 -22.06 27.72 18.16
C ALA A 32 -20.66 28.32 18.29
N GLU A 33 -19.81 27.66 19.06
CA GLU A 33 -18.37 27.94 18.98
C GLU A 33 -17.97 27.66 17.53
N PRO A 34 -17.07 28.47 16.93
CA PRO A 34 -16.61 28.20 15.57
C PRO A 34 -16.06 26.77 15.55
N GLU A 35 -16.53 25.96 14.59
CA GLU A 35 -16.06 24.59 14.43
C GLU A 35 -14.54 24.60 14.27
N ALA A 36 -13.85 23.78 15.07
CA ALA A 36 -12.40 23.71 15.02
C ALA A 36 -11.98 23.09 13.69
N PHE A 37 -10.97 23.67 13.05
CA PHE A 37 -10.50 23.22 11.75
C PHE A 37 -10.05 21.75 11.80
N ALA A 38 -10.49 20.94 10.84
CA ALA A 38 -10.23 19.51 10.79
C ALA A 38 -10.61 18.76 12.09
N ALA A 39 -11.67 19.19 12.77
CA ALA A 39 -12.28 18.49 13.90
C ALA A 39 -12.97 17.20 13.43
N VAL A 40 -12.16 16.23 13.03
CA VAL A 40 -12.56 14.87 12.70
C VAL A 40 -12.46 14.03 13.96
N ASP A 41 -13.57 13.49 14.40
CA ASP A 41 -13.61 12.46 15.43
C ASP A 41 -14.22 11.16 14.85
N THR A 42 -14.26 10.10 15.66
CA THR A 42 -14.86 8.83 15.24
C THR A 42 -16.31 9.03 14.79
N GLN A 43 -17.12 9.83 15.49
CA GLN A 43 -18.53 10.05 15.12
C GLN A 43 -18.67 10.76 13.76
N ARG A 44 -17.83 11.76 13.44
CA ARG A 44 -17.83 12.44 12.14
C ARG A 44 -17.48 11.46 11.02
N ILE A 45 -16.50 10.57 11.23
CA ILE A 45 -16.14 9.53 10.24
C ILE A 45 -17.32 8.58 10.00
N SER A 46 -17.95 8.05 11.05
CA SER A 46 -19.07 7.09 10.95
C SER A 46 -20.34 7.68 10.30
N THR A 47 -20.52 9.01 10.33
CA THR A 47 -21.80 9.65 9.93
C THR A 47 -21.73 10.61 8.74
N GLY A 48 -20.55 11.14 8.41
CA GLY A 48 -20.39 12.14 7.33
C GLY A 48 -19.40 11.77 6.23
N SER A 49 -18.57 10.74 6.42
CA SER A 49 -17.51 10.41 5.46
C SER A 49 -18.02 9.63 4.23
N ALA A 50 -17.29 9.76 3.11
CA ALA A 50 -17.66 9.30 1.76
C ALA A 50 -18.94 9.95 1.16
N GLY A 51 -19.50 10.95 1.84
CA GLY A 51 -20.51 11.87 1.32
C GLY A 51 -19.86 13.08 0.65
N GLU A 52 -20.12 14.27 1.20
CA GLU A 52 -19.48 15.52 0.73
C GLU A 52 -17.97 15.54 1.03
N GLU A 53 -17.50 14.76 2.01
CA GLU A 53 -16.11 14.70 2.46
C GLU A 53 -15.53 13.27 2.41
N TRP A 54 -14.20 13.15 2.44
CA TRP A 54 -13.49 11.86 2.46
C TRP A 54 -12.52 11.86 3.64
N LEU A 55 -13.01 11.51 4.83
CA LEU A 55 -12.34 11.77 6.12
C LEU A 55 -11.33 10.69 6.56
N THR A 56 -11.36 9.51 5.94
CA THR A 56 -10.50 8.36 6.27
C THR A 56 -10.09 7.60 5.00
N TYR A 57 -9.01 6.82 5.06
CA TYR A 57 -8.37 6.18 3.90
C TYR A 57 -9.36 5.42 2.99
N GLY A 58 -10.17 4.53 3.55
CA GLY A 58 -11.16 3.74 2.82
C GLY A 58 -12.49 4.44 2.53
N GLY A 59 -12.59 5.75 2.76
CA GLY A 59 -13.83 6.53 2.67
C GLY A 59 -14.73 6.37 3.90
N THR A 60 -14.87 5.18 4.45
CA THR A 60 -15.54 4.89 5.74
C THR A 60 -14.72 3.91 6.57
N TYR A 61 -15.11 3.66 7.82
CA TYR A 61 -14.45 2.64 8.65
C TYR A 61 -14.60 1.21 8.10
N ASP A 62 -15.68 0.94 7.36
CA ASP A 62 -15.93 -0.31 6.63
C ASP A 62 -15.05 -0.48 5.37
N GLU A 63 -14.26 0.55 5.02
CA GLU A 63 -13.29 0.58 3.91
C GLU A 63 -13.88 0.26 2.51
N GLN A 64 -15.20 0.38 2.35
CA GLN A 64 -15.91 0.07 1.11
C GLN A 64 -15.49 0.90 -0.11
N ARG A 65 -14.84 2.06 0.08
CA ARG A 65 -14.43 2.98 -1.01
C ARG A 65 -15.57 3.28 -1.98
N HIS A 66 -16.76 3.46 -1.43
CA HIS A 66 -17.99 3.80 -2.14
C HIS A 66 -18.52 5.14 -1.65
N SER A 67 -18.67 6.09 -2.56
CA SER A 67 -19.24 7.40 -2.25
C SER A 67 -20.73 7.46 -2.53
N SER A 68 -21.49 8.10 -1.63
CA SER A 68 -22.92 8.35 -1.82
C SER A 68 -23.24 9.48 -2.81
N LEU A 69 -22.22 10.11 -3.41
CA LEU A 69 -22.40 11.20 -4.37
C LEU A 69 -22.87 10.71 -5.75
N THR A 70 -23.73 11.52 -6.38
CA THR A 70 -24.47 11.16 -7.61
C THR A 70 -24.42 12.24 -8.71
N ASN A 71 -23.70 13.35 -8.52
CA ASN A 71 -23.64 14.42 -9.52
C ASN A 71 -22.87 13.96 -10.77
N VAL A 72 -21.75 13.27 -10.56
CA VAL A 72 -21.05 12.49 -11.60
C VAL A 72 -21.65 11.09 -11.61
N ASN A 73 -22.35 10.75 -12.69
CA ASN A 73 -23.10 9.50 -12.86
C ASN A 73 -23.05 9.02 -14.32
N THR A 74 -23.67 7.88 -14.62
CA THR A 74 -23.68 7.29 -15.97
C THR A 74 -24.21 8.20 -17.09
N ASP A 75 -25.09 9.17 -16.79
CA ASP A 75 -25.61 10.13 -17.76
C ASP A 75 -24.72 11.40 -17.91
N THR A 76 -23.91 11.74 -16.89
CA THR A 76 -23.12 12.99 -16.84
C THR A 76 -21.61 12.81 -17.00
N VAL A 77 -21.09 11.59 -16.82
CA VAL A 77 -19.64 11.32 -16.80
C VAL A 77 -18.93 11.65 -18.13
N SER A 78 -19.65 11.72 -19.25
CA SER A 78 -19.09 12.19 -20.53
C SER A 78 -18.54 13.61 -20.49
N ASP A 79 -19.07 14.44 -19.59
CA ASP A 79 -18.73 15.85 -19.44
C ASP A 79 -17.65 16.07 -18.35
N LEU A 80 -17.09 14.99 -17.78
CA LEU A 80 -16.02 15.03 -16.80
C LEU A 80 -14.69 15.47 -17.45
N GLY A 81 -14.05 16.48 -16.89
CA GLY A 81 -12.77 17.02 -17.39
C GLY A 81 -11.93 17.60 -16.26
N VAL A 82 -10.68 17.97 -16.56
CA VAL A 82 -9.71 18.40 -15.54
C VAL A 82 -10.16 19.73 -14.92
N ALA A 83 -10.26 19.77 -13.60
CA ALA A 83 -10.50 20.97 -12.81
C ALA A 83 -9.18 21.71 -12.54
N TRP A 84 -8.18 20.97 -12.04
CA TRP A 84 -6.84 21.47 -11.70
C TRP A 84 -5.85 20.30 -11.58
N THR A 85 -4.55 20.63 -11.58
CA THR A 85 -3.45 19.70 -11.32
C THR A 85 -2.44 20.34 -10.38
N TYR A 86 -1.75 19.53 -9.56
CA TYR A 86 -0.63 19.95 -8.73
C TYR A 86 0.56 19.01 -8.93
N ASP A 87 1.78 19.56 -9.03
CA ASP A 87 3.00 18.81 -9.27
C ASP A 87 3.68 18.44 -7.94
N LEU A 88 3.71 17.14 -7.62
CA LEU A 88 4.37 16.62 -6.42
C LEU A 88 5.90 16.63 -6.61
N ALA A 89 6.65 16.82 -5.53
CA ALA A 89 8.11 16.88 -5.54
C ALA A 89 8.78 15.49 -5.66
N THR A 90 8.33 14.65 -6.60
CA THR A 90 8.80 13.29 -6.81
C THR A 90 8.77 12.86 -8.27
N ASN A 91 9.64 11.90 -8.61
CA ASN A 91 9.61 11.10 -9.84
C ASN A 91 9.57 9.58 -9.56
N ARG A 92 9.10 9.21 -8.37
CA ARG A 92 8.92 7.83 -7.88
C ARG A 92 7.43 7.50 -7.78
N GLY A 93 7.11 6.28 -7.34
CA GLY A 93 5.73 5.85 -7.14
C GLY A 93 4.96 6.76 -6.18
N VAL A 94 3.69 6.98 -6.50
CA VAL A 94 2.75 7.69 -5.62
C VAL A 94 1.54 6.77 -5.43
N GLU A 95 1.35 6.33 -4.18
CA GLU A 95 0.30 5.38 -3.80
C GLU A 95 -0.84 6.06 -3.01
N SER A 96 -0.81 7.39 -2.90
CA SER A 96 -1.67 8.17 -2.00
C SER A 96 -3.14 8.15 -2.42
N THR A 97 -4.01 7.68 -1.52
CA THR A 97 -5.44 8.07 -1.56
C THR A 97 -5.58 9.49 -0.98
N PRO A 98 -6.33 10.41 -1.62
CA PRO A 98 -6.56 11.74 -1.06
C PRO A 98 -7.56 11.71 0.10
N ILE A 99 -7.26 12.44 1.18
CA ILE A 99 -8.18 12.69 2.29
C ILE A 99 -8.67 14.13 2.15
N VAL A 100 -9.98 14.38 2.22
CA VAL A 100 -10.56 15.73 2.05
C VAL A 100 -11.44 16.07 3.24
N VAL A 101 -11.07 17.14 3.95
CA VAL A 101 -11.68 17.60 5.21
C VAL A 101 -11.77 19.12 5.19
N ASP A 102 -12.95 19.69 5.47
CA ASP A 102 -13.18 21.14 5.61
C ASP A 102 -12.67 21.97 4.41
N GLY A 103 -12.72 21.39 3.20
CA GLY A 103 -12.25 21.99 1.95
C GLY A 103 -10.74 21.85 1.67
N VAL A 104 -9.99 21.18 2.55
CA VAL A 104 -8.55 20.92 2.39
C VAL A 104 -8.31 19.45 2.03
N MET A 105 -7.46 19.22 1.03
CA MET A 105 -7.02 17.91 0.58
C MET A 105 -5.61 17.61 1.12
N TYR A 106 -5.46 16.46 1.77
CA TYR A 106 -4.18 15.92 2.20
C TYR A 106 -3.79 14.73 1.31
N VAL A 107 -2.58 14.78 0.76
CA VAL A 107 -1.97 13.70 -0.03
C VAL A 107 -0.51 13.51 0.38
N THR A 108 0.04 12.34 0.07
CA THR A 108 1.46 12.03 0.28
C THR A 108 2.19 11.76 -1.03
N SER A 109 3.50 11.97 -1.03
CA SER A 109 4.38 11.49 -2.10
C SER A 109 5.48 10.58 -1.56
N ALA A 110 6.39 10.17 -2.44
CA ALA A 110 7.57 9.40 -2.06
C ALA A 110 8.37 10.05 -0.92
N TRP A 111 9.05 9.22 -0.12
CA TRP A 111 9.77 9.59 1.11
C TRP A 111 8.89 10.15 2.23
N SER A 112 7.57 9.88 2.19
CA SER A 112 6.58 10.35 3.17
C SER A 112 6.45 11.87 3.29
N LEU A 113 6.70 12.61 2.20
CA LEU A 113 6.29 14.01 2.12
C LEU A 113 4.76 14.11 2.18
N VAL A 114 4.23 15.10 2.89
CA VAL A 114 2.79 15.39 3.02
C VAL A 114 2.49 16.77 2.46
N TYR A 115 1.39 16.89 1.71
CA TYR A 115 0.94 18.13 1.08
C TYR A 115 -0.48 18.42 1.53
N ALA A 116 -0.76 19.65 1.95
CA ALA A 116 -2.11 20.17 2.12
C ALA A 116 -2.41 21.17 1.00
N LEU A 117 -3.48 20.90 0.26
CA LEU A 117 -3.93 21.69 -0.88
C LEU A 117 -5.36 22.18 -0.65
N ASP A 118 -5.70 23.38 -1.09
CA ASP A 118 -7.10 23.77 -1.25
C ASP A 118 -7.76 22.82 -2.27
N ALA A 119 -8.74 22.03 -1.82
CA ALA A 119 -9.30 20.94 -2.62
C ALA A 119 -10.11 21.44 -3.84
N LYS A 120 -10.48 22.72 -3.86
CA LYS A 120 -11.26 23.33 -4.94
C LYS A 120 -10.38 23.85 -6.07
N THR A 121 -9.18 24.34 -5.75
CA THR A 121 -8.30 25.09 -6.66
C THR A 121 -6.93 24.44 -6.89
N GLY A 122 -6.48 23.57 -6.00
CA GLY A 122 -5.13 23.02 -5.99
C GLY A 122 -4.05 23.97 -5.45
N GLU A 123 -4.42 25.08 -4.81
CA GLU A 123 -3.47 25.99 -4.16
C GLU A 123 -2.76 25.30 -2.98
N GLU A 124 -1.43 25.38 -2.95
CA GLU A 124 -0.61 24.83 -1.87
C GLU A 124 -0.80 25.64 -0.58
N LEU A 125 -1.29 24.98 0.48
CA LEU A 125 -1.42 25.58 1.81
C LEU A 125 -0.14 25.36 2.62
N TRP A 126 0.36 24.12 2.63
CA TRP A 126 1.66 23.76 3.20
C TRP A 126 2.19 22.44 2.63
N VAL A 127 3.50 22.24 2.75
CA VAL A 127 4.20 20.98 2.45
C VAL A 127 5.13 20.63 3.60
N TYR A 128 5.09 19.37 4.03
CA TYR A 128 5.96 18.81 5.06
C TYR A 128 6.92 17.79 4.45
N ASP A 129 8.23 17.99 4.62
CA ASP A 129 9.27 16.98 4.39
C ASP A 129 9.79 16.48 5.76
N PRO A 130 9.69 15.17 6.06
CA PRO A 130 10.18 14.59 7.32
C PRO A 130 11.71 14.55 7.47
N ASP A 131 12.48 15.09 6.53
CA ASP A 131 13.96 15.09 6.47
C ASP A 131 14.56 13.67 6.60
N VAL A 132 14.00 12.75 5.82
CA VAL A 132 14.46 11.36 5.77
C VAL A 132 15.83 11.24 5.10
N ASP A 133 16.77 10.59 5.79
CA ASP A 133 18.02 10.12 5.17
C ASP A 133 17.69 9.13 4.05
N ARG A 134 17.99 9.55 2.82
CA ARG A 134 17.65 8.80 1.61
C ARG A 134 18.39 7.46 1.53
N ALA A 135 19.47 7.26 2.30
CA ALA A 135 20.11 5.95 2.46
C ALA A 135 19.16 4.88 3.02
N VAL A 136 18.09 5.25 3.72
CA VAL A 136 17.05 4.31 4.19
C VAL A 136 16.34 3.60 3.03
N GLY A 137 16.41 4.13 1.81
CA GLY A 137 15.80 3.55 0.61
C GLY A 137 16.23 2.11 0.31
N VAL A 138 17.41 1.66 0.76
CA VAL A 138 17.84 0.25 0.62
C VAL A 138 17.00 -0.73 1.45
N LYS A 139 16.33 -0.24 2.51
CA LYS A 139 15.42 -1.05 3.35
C LYS A 139 14.01 -1.17 2.75
N ALA A 140 13.68 -0.38 1.73
CA ALA A 140 12.36 -0.39 1.10
C ALA A 140 12.35 -1.39 -0.07
N CYS A 141 11.69 -2.54 0.12
CA CYS A 141 11.56 -3.58 -0.91
C CYS A 141 10.93 -3.08 -2.23
N CYS A 142 10.06 -2.08 -2.11
CA CYS A 142 8.89 -1.98 -2.97
C CYS A 142 8.65 -0.55 -3.48
N ASP A 143 9.74 0.21 -3.64
CA ASP A 143 9.78 1.67 -3.81
C ASP A 143 9.57 2.45 -2.50
N VAL A 144 9.95 3.73 -2.48
CA VAL A 144 9.95 4.61 -1.29
C VAL A 144 8.60 5.32 -1.13
N VAL A 145 7.54 4.53 -1.23
CA VAL A 145 6.14 4.96 -1.38
C VAL A 145 5.46 5.29 -0.06
N ASN A 146 4.35 6.02 -0.16
CA ASN A 146 3.42 6.25 0.94
C ASN A 146 1.97 6.25 0.43
N ARG A 147 1.06 5.58 1.15
CA ARG A 147 -0.36 5.39 0.77
C ARG A 147 -1.30 6.49 1.26
N GLY A 148 -0.83 7.38 2.13
CA GLY A 148 -1.61 8.52 2.60
C GLY A 148 -1.54 8.74 4.10
N VAL A 149 -2.41 9.62 4.57
CA VAL A 149 -2.52 10.05 5.96
C VAL A 149 -3.84 9.62 6.59
N ALA A 150 -3.95 9.79 7.91
CA ALA A 150 -5.25 9.94 8.57
C ALA A 150 -5.41 11.38 9.10
N VAL A 151 -6.64 11.83 9.29
CA VAL A 151 -6.96 13.11 9.93
C VAL A 151 -7.85 12.86 11.14
N TYR A 152 -7.49 13.43 12.30
CA TYR A 152 -8.25 13.29 13.55
C TYR A 152 -7.90 14.40 14.54
N ASP A 153 -8.92 15.07 15.08
CA ASP A 153 -8.84 16.11 16.12
C ASP A 153 -7.83 17.23 15.76
N GLY A 154 -8.00 17.86 14.60
CA GLY A 154 -7.16 18.97 14.13
C GLY A 154 -5.73 18.57 13.72
N LYS A 155 -5.44 17.27 13.57
CA LYS A 155 -4.10 16.75 13.27
C LYS A 155 -4.10 15.78 12.09
N VAL A 156 -3.02 15.79 11.33
CA VAL A 156 -2.71 14.87 10.23
C VAL A 156 -1.66 13.86 10.72
N TYR A 157 -1.90 12.57 10.55
CA TYR A 157 -1.00 11.49 11.00
C TYR A 157 -0.38 10.79 9.80
N VAL A 158 0.94 10.61 9.83
CA VAL A 158 1.70 10.01 8.72
C VAL A 158 2.72 8.99 9.23
N GLY A 159 2.80 7.86 8.52
CA GLY A 159 3.88 6.89 8.68
C GLY A 159 5.08 7.28 7.84
N ILE A 160 6.24 7.48 8.45
CA ILE A 160 7.48 7.84 7.76
C ILE A 160 8.23 6.57 7.34
N ILE A 161 8.79 6.57 6.13
CA ILE A 161 9.50 5.43 5.55
C ILE A 161 10.65 4.90 6.43
N ASP A 162 11.22 5.73 7.31
CA ASP A 162 12.26 5.34 8.28
C ASP A 162 11.74 4.74 9.61
N GLY A 163 10.42 4.53 9.73
CA GLY A 163 9.78 3.91 10.88
C GLY A 163 9.27 4.87 11.96
N ARG A 164 9.33 6.20 11.74
CA ARG A 164 8.59 7.15 12.59
C ARG A 164 7.09 7.14 12.30
N LEU A 165 6.29 7.38 13.33
CA LEU A 165 4.91 7.85 13.23
C LEU A 165 4.91 9.30 13.74
N GLU A 166 4.28 10.20 12.99
CA GLU A 166 4.27 11.63 13.30
C GLU A 166 2.85 12.19 13.19
N ALA A 167 2.54 13.15 14.06
CA ALA A 167 1.33 13.96 14.00
C ALA A 167 1.73 15.40 13.68
N LEU A 168 1.10 15.95 12.64
CA LEU A 168 1.23 17.33 12.19
C LEU A 168 -0.05 18.08 12.57
N ASP A 169 0.07 19.37 12.88
CA ASP A 169 -1.05 20.28 12.97
C ASP A 169 -1.68 20.44 11.56
N ALA A 170 -3.01 20.29 11.46
CA ALA A 170 -3.66 20.23 10.15
C ALA A 170 -3.65 21.58 9.41
N GLU A 171 -3.71 22.70 10.13
CA GLU A 171 -3.75 24.04 9.52
C GLU A 171 -2.36 24.49 9.04
N THR A 172 -1.29 24.09 9.74
CA THR A 172 0.06 24.63 9.55
C THR A 172 1.11 23.63 9.04
N GLY A 173 0.87 22.32 9.19
CA GLY A 173 1.86 21.28 8.92
C GLY A 173 2.98 21.17 9.97
N GLU A 174 2.94 21.92 11.07
CA GLU A 174 3.95 21.85 12.14
C GLU A 174 3.86 20.53 12.92
N VAL A 175 5.00 19.92 13.23
CA VAL A 175 5.04 18.64 13.99
C VAL A 175 4.58 18.85 15.44
N VAL A 176 3.46 18.22 15.80
CA VAL A 176 2.94 18.15 17.17
C VAL A 176 3.70 17.12 17.99
N TRP A 177 3.91 15.93 17.42
CA TRP A 177 4.76 14.88 18.02
C TRP A 177 5.35 13.95 16.96
N SER A 178 6.47 13.31 17.30
CA SER A 178 7.16 12.30 16.48
C SER A 178 7.64 11.14 17.36
N LYS A 179 7.45 9.90 16.90
CA LYS A 179 7.73 8.66 17.65
C LYS A 179 8.33 7.61 16.73
N VAL A 180 9.52 7.12 17.06
CA VAL A 180 10.09 5.94 16.39
C VAL A 180 9.33 4.69 16.82
N THR A 181 8.72 3.97 15.87
CA THR A 181 7.88 2.80 16.15
C THR A 181 8.64 1.47 16.05
N VAL A 182 9.81 1.48 15.39
CA VAL A 182 10.62 0.32 14.98
C VAL A 182 12.00 0.31 15.62
N ASP A 183 12.64 -0.86 15.61
CA ASP A 183 14.10 -0.93 15.76
C ASP A 183 14.76 -0.47 14.45
N GLN A 184 15.22 0.79 14.41
CA GLN A 184 15.85 1.37 13.23
C GLN A 184 17.21 0.74 12.86
N SER A 185 17.78 -0.16 13.67
CA SER A 185 18.92 -0.98 13.24
C SER A 185 18.51 -2.09 12.25
N LYS A 186 17.24 -2.51 12.29
CA LYS A 186 16.66 -3.52 11.38
C LYS A 186 16.08 -2.91 10.11
N PRO A 187 15.80 -3.71 9.05
CA PRO A 187 15.26 -3.23 7.78
C PRO A 187 13.73 -2.97 7.80
N TYR A 188 13.20 -2.41 8.90
CA TYR A 188 11.81 -1.95 8.92
C TYR A 188 11.61 -0.68 8.09
N THR A 189 10.41 -0.55 7.52
CA THR A 189 9.91 0.67 6.87
C THR A 189 8.41 0.86 7.16
N ILE A 190 7.83 2.03 6.87
CA ILE A 190 6.38 2.24 6.89
C ILE A 190 5.94 2.84 5.55
N THR A 191 4.95 2.20 4.91
CA THR A 191 4.39 2.63 3.61
C THR A 191 2.87 2.80 3.63
N GLY A 192 2.16 2.02 4.45
CA GLY A 192 0.70 2.11 4.61
C GLY A 192 0.25 3.38 5.34
N ALA A 193 -0.99 3.80 5.05
CA ALA A 193 -1.63 4.91 5.75
C ALA A 193 -2.08 4.48 7.17
N PRO A 194 -1.86 5.31 8.21
CA PRO A 194 -2.42 5.03 9.53
C PRO A 194 -3.95 5.11 9.50
N ARG A 195 -4.62 4.48 10.47
CA ARG A 195 -6.05 4.66 10.77
C ARG A 195 -6.19 5.27 12.16
N VAL A 196 -7.25 6.03 12.44
CA VAL A 196 -7.51 6.57 13.79
C VAL A 196 -8.90 6.17 14.28
N VAL A 197 -8.95 5.59 15.47
CA VAL A 197 -10.16 5.03 16.11
C VAL A 197 -10.15 5.41 17.59
N ASN A 198 -11.21 6.02 18.11
CA ASN A 198 -11.36 6.32 19.55
C ASN A 198 -10.11 7.01 20.16
N GLY A 199 -9.54 7.98 19.43
CA GLY A 199 -8.32 8.71 19.81
C GLY A 199 -7.02 7.88 19.74
N LYS A 200 -6.98 6.76 19.02
CA LYS A 200 -5.80 5.89 18.86
C LYS A 200 -5.39 5.78 17.40
N VAL A 201 -4.14 6.09 17.11
CA VAL A 201 -3.51 5.98 15.80
C VAL A 201 -2.95 4.57 15.65
N LEU A 202 -3.47 3.82 14.68
CA LEU A 202 -3.09 2.46 14.34
C LEU A 202 -2.11 2.48 13.17
N ILE A 203 -0.94 1.87 13.36
CA ILE A 203 0.05 1.69 12.28
C ILE A 203 0.84 0.38 12.48
N GLY A 204 1.20 -0.26 11.37
CA GLY A 204 2.14 -1.38 11.34
C GLY A 204 3.45 -1.01 10.65
N ASN A 205 4.02 -1.92 9.87
CA ASN A 205 5.33 -1.77 9.22
C ASN A 205 5.50 -2.79 8.08
N GLY A 206 6.45 -2.54 7.19
CA GLY A 206 6.99 -3.45 6.18
C GLY A 206 8.45 -3.86 6.47
N GLY A 207 9.01 -4.74 5.63
CA GLY A 207 10.39 -5.24 5.76
C GLY A 207 10.55 -6.77 5.73
N ALA A 208 9.48 -7.54 5.44
CA ALA A 208 9.53 -9.01 5.46
C ALA A 208 10.55 -9.58 4.46
N GLU A 209 10.76 -8.90 3.34
CA GLU A 209 11.70 -9.27 2.27
C GLU A 209 13.15 -9.27 2.76
N LEU A 210 13.47 -8.49 3.81
CA LEU A 210 14.80 -8.35 4.39
C LEU A 210 14.93 -8.99 5.79
N GLY A 211 13.85 -9.56 6.34
CA GLY A 211 13.85 -10.16 7.68
C GLY A 211 13.52 -9.17 8.79
N VAL A 212 12.24 -9.14 9.18
CA VAL A 212 11.75 -8.47 10.39
C VAL A 212 10.66 -9.30 11.09
N ARG A 213 10.31 -8.94 12.34
CA ARG A 213 9.19 -9.52 13.08
C ARG A 213 8.00 -8.55 13.02
N GLY A 214 6.92 -8.95 12.35
CA GLY A 214 5.76 -8.10 12.12
C GLY A 214 4.95 -7.78 13.37
N TYR A 215 4.31 -6.61 13.34
CA TYR A 215 3.36 -6.16 14.36
C TYR A 215 2.50 -5.00 13.86
N ILE A 216 1.40 -4.77 14.57
CA ILE A 216 0.60 -3.54 14.57
C ILE A 216 0.67 -2.89 15.96
N SER A 217 0.53 -1.57 16.05
CA SER A 217 0.49 -0.85 17.33
C SER A 217 -0.51 0.30 17.31
N ALA A 218 -1.11 0.56 18.47
CA ALA A 218 -1.92 1.74 18.74
C ALA A 218 -1.11 2.76 19.55
N TYR A 219 -1.21 4.03 19.17
CA TYR A 219 -0.62 5.17 19.86
C TYR A 219 -1.70 6.20 20.20
N ASP A 220 -1.63 6.82 21.37
CA ASP A 220 -2.55 7.92 21.73
C ASP A 220 -2.38 9.10 20.75
N ALA A 221 -3.48 9.56 20.16
CA ALA A 221 -3.47 10.56 19.10
C ALA A 221 -2.91 11.93 19.53
N ASN A 222 -2.99 12.27 20.83
CA ASN A 222 -2.56 13.56 21.34
C ASN A 222 -1.08 13.59 21.77
N THR A 223 -0.53 12.46 22.20
CA THR A 223 0.80 12.35 22.82
C THR A 223 1.77 11.47 22.04
N GLY A 224 1.25 10.61 21.16
CA GLY A 224 1.98 9.54 20.47
C GLY A 224 2.49 8.44 21.42
N ASP A 225 2.01 8.35 22.66
CA ASP A 225 2.44 7.28 23.56
C ASP A 225 1.78 5.95 23.18
N LYS A 226 2.58 4.87 23.12
CA LYS A 226 2.11 3.54 22.72
C LYS A 226 1.11 3.01 23.76
N VAL A 227 -0.11 2.74 23.31
CA VAL A 227 -1.19 2.15 24.11
C VAL A 227 -1.02 0.63 24.18
N TRP A 228 -0.90 -0.02 23.03
CA TRP A 228 -0.72 -1.47 22.90
C TRP A 228 0.05 -1.83 21.62
N ARG A 229 0.60 -3.05 21.57
CA ARG A 229 1.19 -3.67 20.37
C ARG A 229 0.79 -5.14 20.27
N PHE A 230 0.43 -5.57 19.07
CA PHE A 230 0.20 -6.97 18.76
C PHE A 230 1.28 -7.43 17.77
N TYR A 231 2.20 -8.29 18.21
CA TYR A 231 3.09 -9.00 17.29
C TYR A 231 2.31 -10.08 16.55
N THR A 232 2.64 -10.28 15.28
CA THR A 232 1.98 -11.27 14.40
C THR A 232 2.74 -12.58 14.26
N VAL A 233 3.98 -12.64 14.75
CA VAL A 233 4.85 -13.82 14.79
C VAL A 233 5.39 -13.99 16.21
N PRO A 234 5.56 -15.23 16.73
CA PRO A 234 6.14 -15.46 18.04
C PRO A 234 7.48 -14.77 18.28
N ASN A 235 7.84 -14.61 19.55
CA ASN A 235 9.20 -14.27 19.92
C ASN A 235 10.13 -15.44 19.49
N PRO A 236 11.30 -15.20 18.87
CA PRO A 236 12.32 -16.22 18.59
C PRO A 236 12.64 -17.18 19.75
N GLU A 237 12.60 -16.71 21.01
CA GLU A 237 12.86 -17.54 22.19
C GLU A 237 11.59 -18.24 22.73
N LYS A 238 10.44 -18.03 22.08
CA LYS A 238 9.08 -18.40 22.51
C LYS A 238 8.75 -18.00 23.96
N GLN A 239 9.42 -16.97 24.46
CA GLN A 239 9.14 -16.37 25.76
C GLN A 239 8.23 -15.13 25.62
N PRO A 240 7.35 -14.88 26.59
CA PRO A 240 6.58 -13.63 26.66
C PRO A 240 7.48 -12.39 26.59
N ASP A 241 7.15 -11.43 25.74
CA ASP A 241 7.87 -10.16 25.61
C ASP A 241 7.18 -8.96 26.28
N GLY A 242 5.99 -9.18 26.85
CA GLY A 242 5.22 -8.20 27.61
C GLY A 242 4.18 -7.44 26.77
N GLU A 243 4.06 -7.73 25.47
CA GLU A 243 3.01 -7.18 24.61
C GLU A 243 1.75 -8.06 24.61
N VAL A 244 0.61 -7.51 24.18
CA VAL A 244 -0.71 -8.15 24.34
C VAL A 244 -0.91 -9.39 23.45
N SER A 245 -0.03 -9.61 22.49
CA SER A 245 0.04 -10.83 21.67
C SER A 245 0.54 -12.07 22.42
N ASP A 246 1.20 -11.92 23.58
CA ASP A 246 1.79 -13.04 24.34
C ASP A 246 0.77 -14.16 24.63
N ALA A 247 -0.46 -13.78 25.02
CA ALA A 247 -1.53 -14.73 25.33
C ALA A 247 -1.97 -15.55 24.10
N ALA A 248 -2.01 -14.92 22.92
CA ALA A 248 -2.35 -15.61 21.66
C ALA A 248 -1.23 -16.56 21.21
N PHE A 249 0.04 -16.21 21.48
CA PHE A 249 1.15 -17.12 21.22
C PHE A 249 1.20 -18.28 22.21
N GLU A 250 0.88 -18.08 23.50
CA GLU A 250 0.77 -19.17 24.48
C GLU A 250 -0.34 -20.16 24.12
N ASP A 251 -1.52 -19.68 23.72
CA ASP A 251 -2.70 -20.52 23.43
C ASP A 251 -2.62 -21.25 22.07
N ILE A 252 -2.30 -20.53 20.99
CA ILE A 252 -2.40 -21.06 19.61
C ILE A 252 -1.16 -20.86 18.74
N GLY A 253 -0.38 -19.78 18.94
CA GLY A 253 0.67 -19.43 17.98
C GLY A 253 1.96 -20.27 18.11
N ASN A 254 2.51 -20.42 19.32
CA ASN A 254 3.81 -21.06 19.56
C ASN A 254 3.89 -22.53 19.10
N VAL A 255 2.75 -23.22 19.04
CA VAL A 255 2.65 -24.63 18.60
C VAL A 255 2.67 -24.79 17.07
N THR A 256 2.53 -23.69 16.32
CA THR A 256 2.54 -23.72 14.84
C THR A 256 3.90 -23.42 14.21
N TRP A 257 4.91 -23.15 15.04
CA TRP A 257 6.31 -22.92 14.66
C TRP A 257 7.23 -23.95 15.33
N GLY A 258 8.34 -24.30 14.69
CA GLY A 258 9.46 -25.04 15.24
C GLY A 258 10.31 -24.21 16.20
N ASP A 259 11.41 -24.78 16.68
CA ASP A 259 12.34 -24.13 17.62
C ASP A 259 13.67 -23.70 16.95
N ASP A 260 13.86 -24.08 15.67
CA ASP A 260 15.04 -23.83 14.85
C ASP A 260 14.62 -23.20 13.49
N GLY A 261 15.60 -22.70 12.72
CA GLY A 261 15.40 -22.12 11.39
C GLY A 261 15.75 -20.63 11.33
N ALA A 262 15.70 -20.02 10.14
CA ALA A 262 16.03 -18.62 9.96
C ALA A 262 15.01 -17.66 10.63
N TRP A 263 13.79 -18.13 10.97
CA TRP A 263 12.80 -17.29 11.66
C TRP A 263 13.31 -16.77 13.02
N VAL A 264 14.19 -17.50 13.72
CA VAL A 264 14.73 -17.08 15.02
C VAL A 264 15.77 -15.95 14.92
N THR A 265 16.36 -15.73 13.76
CA THR A 265 17.28 -14.61 13.49
C THR A 265 16.59 -13.47 12.77
N ASP A 266 15.79 -13.82 11.76
CA ASP A 266 15.23 -12.90 10.77
C ASP A 266 13.86 -12.36 11.21
N GLY A 267 13.30 -12.91 12.30
CA GLY A 267 12.05 -12.44 12.91
C GLY A 267 10.77 -13.06 12.34
N GLY A 268 10.87 -13.90 11.32
CA GLY A 268 9.78 -14.75 10.83
C GLY A 268 8.75 -14.09 9.90
N GLY A 269 8.73 -12.75 9.78
CA GLY A 269 7.87 -12.01 8.86
C GLY A 269 6.56 -11.53 9.49
N GLY A 270 5.46 -11.57 8.74
CA GLY A 270 4.11 -11.22 9.21
C GLY A 270 3.86 -9.71 9.31
N THR A 271 4.54 -8.90 8.51
CA THR A 271 4.42 -7.43 8.48
C THR A 271 2.98 -6.96 8.21
N VAL A 272 2.49 -5.99 8.98
CA VAL A 272 1.15 -5.38 8.81
C VAL A 272 1.33 -4.06 8.05
N TRP A 273 1.53 -4.15 6.73
CA TRP A 273 2.06 -3.02 5.95
C TRP A 273 1.01 -2.17 5.21
N ASP A 274 -0.27 -2.56 5.21
CA ASP A 274 -1.34 -1.82 4.51
C ASP A 274 -2.70 -1.81 5.25
N SER A 275 -3.51 -2.88 5.13
CA SER A 275 -4.93 -2.81 5.52
C SER A 275 -5.19 -3.02 7.01
N ILE A 276 -5.87 -2.04 7.59
CA ILE A 276 -6.33 -1.96 8.97
C ILE A 276 -7.74 -1.38 8.92
N VAL A 277 -8.72 -2.06 9.49
CA VAL A 277 -10.15 -1.75 9.38
C VAL A 277 -10.75 -1.71 10.79
N TYR A 278 -11.73 -0.83 11.02
CA TYR A 278 -12.46 -0.76 12.28
C TYR A 278 -13.91 -1.19 12.06
N ASP A 279 -14.30 -2.27 12.72
CA ASP A 279 -15.66 -2.76 12.70
C ASP A 279 -16.44 -2.14 13.87
N GLU A 280 -17.17 -1.07 13.59
CA GLU A 280 -17.96 -0.33 14.59
C GLU A 280 -19.10 -1.16 15.21
N VAL A 281 -19.56 -2.21 14.51
CA VAL A 281 -20.70 -3.04 14.94
C VAL A 281 -20.27 -4.06 15.98
N ASN A 282 -19.08 -4.67 15.78
CA ASN A 282 -18.51 -5.69 16.67
C ASN A 282 -17.38 -5.17 17.58
N ASP A 283 -17.12 -3.85 17.53
CA ASP A 283 -16.11 -3.11 18.30
C ASP A 283 -14.72 -3.77 18.24
N GLN A 284 -14.14 -3.87 17.04
CA GLN A 284 -12.89 -4.58 16.79
C GLN A 284 -12.05 -3.96 15.66
N ILE A 285 -10.73 -4.07 15.78
CA ILE A 285 -9.79 -3.80 14.68
C ILE A 285 -9.53 -5.10 13.95
N ILE A 286 -9.79 -5.13 12.65
CA ILE A 286 -9.48 -6.25 11.76
C ILE A 286 -8.33 -5.79 10.87
N PHE A 287 -7.24 -6.56 10.81
CA PHE A 287 -6.05 -6.20 10.02
C PHE A 287 -5.48 -7.40 9.28
N GLY A 288 -4.77 -7.10 8.20
CA GLY A 288 -4.14 -8.08 7.35
C GLY A 288 -2.68 -8.35 7.71
N VAL A 289 -2.24 -9.61 7.63
CA VAL A 289 -0.88 -10.04 8.01
C VAL A 289 -0.07 -10.50 6.79
N GLY A 290 1.18 -10.06 6.74
CA GLY A 290 2.11 -10.32 5.64
C GLY A 290 2.64 -11.76 5.54
N ASN A 291 3.53 -11.90 4.57
CA ASN A 291 4.30 -13.09 4.21
C ASN A 291 5.38 -13.46 5.24
N GLY A 292 5.93 -14.68 5.13
CA GLY A 292 7.00 -15.16 5.99
C GLY A 292 8.39 -14.62 5.64
N SER A 293 9.27 -14.54 6.65
CA SER A 293 10.69 -14.18 6.50
C SER A 293 11.61 -15.27 7.09
N PRO A 294 12.44 -15.95 6.27
CA PRO A 294 12.44 -15.97 4.81
C PRO A 294 11.14 -16.44 4.16
N TRP A 295 10.93 -16.11 2.88
CA TRP A 295 9.76 -16.59 2.13
C TRP A 295 9.71 -18.11 2.08
N ASN A 296 10.85 -18.76 1.78
CA ASN A 296 10.96 -20.21 1.70
C ASN A 296 10.90 -20.88 3.08
N ARG A 297 9.85 -21.67 3.33
CA ARG A 297 9.61 -22.32 4.63
C ARG A 297 10.70 -23.34 4.99
N ASP A 298 11.32 -24.02 4.02
CA ASP A 298 12.41 -24.98 4.29
C ASP A 298 13.60 -24.32 5.02
N PHE A 299 13.82 -23.02 4.81
CA PHE A 299 14.84 -22.24 5.53
C PHE A 299 14.25 -21.49 6.73
N ARG A 300 13.06 -20.90 6.58
CA ARG A 300 12.39 -20.16 7.67
C ARG A 300 12.13 -21.06 8.86
N ASP A 301 11.42 -22.16 8.67
CA ASP A 301 11.05 -23.13 9.68
C ASP A 301 11.14 -24.57 9.12
N PRO A 302 12.29 -25.24 9.28
CA PRO A 302 12.49 -26.61 8.81
C PRO A 302 11.57 -27.66 9.47
N SER A 303 10.85 -27.32 10.55
CA SER A 303 9.88 -28.22 11.17
C SER A 303 8.55 -28.28 10.40
N GLY A 304 8.31 -27.31 9.50
CA GLY A 304 7.07 -27.15 8.75
C GLY A 304 6.16 -26.15 9.43
N GLY A 305 5.00 -26.62 9.90
CA GLY A 305 4.04 -25.78 10.61
C GLY A 305 3.21 -24.82 9.73
N ASP A 306 2.15 -24.31 10.33
CA ASP A 306 1.26 -23.30 9.74
C ASP A 306 1.80 -21.87 9.92
N ASN A 307 2.75 -21.69 10.85
CA ASN A 307 3.44 -20.43 11.11
C ASN A 307 2.49 -19.25 11.36
N LEU A 308 1.60 -19.38 12.35
CA LEU A 308 0.64 -18.33 12.71
C LEU A 308 1.34 -17.07 13.25
N PHE A 309 0.93 -15.86 12.85
CA PHE A 309 -0.25 -15.49 12.08
C PHE A 309 0.08 -15.09 10.63
N LEU A 310 1.14 -15.65 10.00
CA LEU A 310 1.48 -15.32 8.61
C LEU A 310 0.27 -15.49 7.67
N SER A 311 0.14 -14.61 6.68
CA SER A 311 -0.92 -14.66 5.67
C SER A 311 -2.34 -14.81 6.24
N SER A 312 -2.63 -14.09 7.33
CA SER A 312 -3.90 -14.16 8.05
C SER A 312 -4.65 -12.83 8.06
N ILE A 313 -5.97 -12.90 8.14
CA ILE A 313 -6.83 -11.83 8.63
C ILE A 313 -6.95 -12.03 10.15
N VAL A 314 -6.68 -11.01 10.95
CA VAL A 314 -6.68 -11.09 12.43
C VAL A 314 -7.55 -9.97 13.01
N ALA A 315 -8.36 -10.31 14.01
CA ALA A 315 -9.13 -9.35 14.78
C ALA A 315 -8.62 -9.19 16.21
N VAL A 316 -8.58 -7.94 16.68
CA VAL A 316 -8.25 -7.57 18.06
C VAL A 316 -9.24 -6.56 18.61
N ASP A 317 -9.33 -6.51 19.94
CA ASP A 317 -9.99 -5.44 20.69
C ASP A 317 -9.32 -4.06 20.44
N PRO A 318 -10.06 -2.98 20.17
CA PRO A 318 -9.47 -1.69 19.77
C PRO A 318 -8.82 -0.94 20.95
N GLU A 319 -9.35 -1.13 22.16
CA GLU A 319 -8.86 -0.45 23.36
C GLU A 319 -7.60 -1.11 23.92
N THR A 320 -7.49 -2.44 23.82
CA THR A 320 -6.43 -3.23 24.47
C THR A 320 -5.50 -3.95 23.50
N GLY A 321 -5.89 -4.15 22.24
CA GLY A 321 -5.15 -5.00 21.29
C GLY A 321 -5.25 -6.51 21.59
N THR A 322 -6.14 -6.91 22.49
CA THR A 322 -6.34 -8.33 22.85
C THR A 322 -6.90 -9.11 21.66
N TYR A 323 -6.30 -10.25 21.35
CA TYR A 323 -6.76 -11.18 20.30
C TYR A 323 -8.24 -11.58 20.45
N LYS A 324 -8.99 -11.53 19.34
CA LYS A 324 -10.37 -12.02 19.24
C LYS A 324 -10.45 -13.30 18.39
N TRP A 325 -10.10 -13.21 17.11
CA TRP A 325 -10.12 -14.32 16.15
C TRP A 325 -9.07 -14.12 15.04
N HIS A 326 -8.82 -15.17 14.24
CA HIS A 326 -8.09 -15.07 12.99
C HIS A 326 -8.62 -16.07 11.96
N PHE A 327 -8.37 -15.79 10.68
CA PHE A 327 -8.49 -16.72 9.58
C PHE A 327 -7.21 -16.70 8.73
N GLN A 328 -6.57 -17.85 8.55
CA GLN A 328 -5.31 -17.95 7.80
C GLN A 328 -5.55 -18.33 6.33
N THR A 329 -5.31 -17.38 5.43
CA THR A 329 -5.55 -17.55 3.98
C THR A 329 -4.49 -18.44 3.32
N THR A 330 -3.23 -18.40 3.79
CA THR A 330 -2.13 -19.22 3.24
C THR A 330 -1.28 -19.84 4.35
N PRO A 331 -1.71 -20.99 4.91
CA PRO A 331 -0.97 -21.69 5.95
C PRO A 331 0.45 -22.11 5.54
N GLY A 332 1.42 -21.74 6.37
CA GLY A 332 2.84 -22.01 6.08
C GLY A 332 3.30 -21.40 4.75
N ASP A 333 2.91 -20.15 4.48
CA ASP A 333 3.28 -19.35 3.28
C ASP A 333 4.71 -19.62 2.79
N ASN A 334 4.86 -19.75 1.48
CA ASN A 334 6.11 -20.07 0.80
C ASN A 334 6.42 -19.15 -0.41
N TRP A 335 5.53 -18.20 -0.71
CA TRP A 335 5.39 -17.61 -2.05
C TRP A 335 5.24 -16.09 -2.04
N ASP A 336 5.55 -15.45 -0.90
CA ASP A 336 5.19 -14.05 -0.64
C ASP A 336 3.67 -13.84 -0.84
N TYR A 337 2.85 -14.68 -0.21
CA TYR A 337 1.40 -14.51 -0.22
C TYR A 337 0.94 -13.76 1.03
N THR A 338 1.01 -12.43 0.96
CA THR A 338 0.44 -11.54 1.98
C THR A 338 -1.09 -11.58 1.99
N ALA A 339 -1.66 -11.42 3.19
CA ALA A 339 -3.07 -11.13 3.42
C ALA A 339 -3.26 -9.69 3.93
N THR A 340 -2.46 -8.74 3.45
CA THR A 340 -2.42 -7.33 3.87
C THR A 340 -3.27 -6.39 3.03
N GLN A 341 -3.83 -6.89 1.93
CA GLN A 341 -4.66 -6.14 0.99
C GLN A 341 -6.02 -5.77 1.57
N THR A 342 -6.71 -4.85 0.89
CA THR A 342 -7.99 -4.28 1.33
C THR A 342 -8.93 -5.34 1.89
N ILE A 343 -9.32 -5.12 3.13
CA ILE A 343 -10.41 -5.84 3.78
C ILE A 343 -11.61 -4.90 3.72
N ILE A 344 -12.76 -5.38 3.26
CA ILE A 344 -14.00 -4.60 3.21
C ILE A 344 -15.03 -5.24 4.14
N LEU A 345 -15.72 -4.42 4.93
CA LEU A 345 -16.89 -4.82 5.71
C LEU A 345 -18.17 -4.45 4.97
N ALA A 346 -19.14 -5.35 4.98
CA ALA A 346 -20.47 -5.12 4.41
C ALA A 346 -21.52 -6.01 5.08
N ASP A 347 -22.78 -5.62 4.94
CA ASP A 347 -23.95 -6.38 5.36
C ASP A 347 -24.58 -7.06 4.14
N LEU A 348 -24.51 -8.39 4.08
CA LEU A 348 -25.00 -9.20 2.95
C LEU A 348 -26.07 -10.21 3.40
N PRO A 349 -26.98 -10.65 2.50
CA PRO A 349 -28.03 -11.64 2.82
C PRO A 349 -27.48 -13.09 2.88
N LEU A 350 -26.45 -13.30 3.71
CA LEU A 350 -25.70 -14.56 3.88
C LEU A 350 -25.99 -15.26 5.22
N GLY A 351 -26.93 -14.75 6.02
CA GLY A 351 -27.42 -15.40 7.24
C GLY A 351 -28.48 -16.48 6.96
N GLU A 352 -28.93 -17.16 8.02
CA GLU A 352 -30.03 -18.13 7.95
C GLU A 352 -31.27 -17.52 7.26
N ASP A 353 -31.92 -18.29 6.38
CA ASP A 353 -33.07 -17.87 5.55
C ASP A 353 -32.84 -16.58 4.72
N GLY A 354 -31.59 -16.19 4.47
CA GLY A 354 -31.23 -14.96 3.74
C GLY A 354 -31.25 -13.70 4.60
N ALA A 355 -31.14 -13.83 5.93
CA ALA A 355 -30.98 -12.72 6.84
C ALA A 355 -29.68 -11.93 6.58
N SER A 356 -29.65 -10.66 6.98
CA SER A 356 -28.42 -9.84 6.93
C SER A 356 -27.36 -10.45 7.85
N ARG A 357 -26.15 -10.60 7.33
CA ARG A 357 -24.96 -11.03 8.04
C ARG A 357 -23.83 -10.06 7.69
N ARG A 358 -23.17 -9.55 8.72
CA ARG A 358 -22.01 -8.67 8.56
C ARG A 358 -20.78 -9.51 8.27
N ILE A 359 -20.14 -9.23 7.14
CA ILE A 359 -19.02 -10.03 6.63
C ILE A 359 -17.75 -9.21 6.50
N ALA A 360 -16.61 -9.90 6.48
CA ALA A 360 -15.32 -9.37 6.05
C ALA A 360 -14.92 -10.05 4.74
N MET A 361 -14.66 -9.25 3.71
CA MET A 361 -14.23 -9.70 2.38
C MET A 361 -12.77 -9.34 2.13
N GLN A 362 -12.00 -10.25 1.53
CA GLN A 362 -10.64 -9.98 1.09
C GLN A 362 -10.27 -10.76 -0.18
N ALA A 363 -9.55 -10.08 -1.09
CA ALA A 363 -8.83 -10.69 -2.21
C ALA A 363 -7.31 -10.63 -1.97
N PRO A 364 -6.69 -11.53 -1.17
CA PRO A 364 -5.26 -11.55 -0.93
C PRO A 364 -4.44 -12.00 -2.16
N LYS A 365 -3.10 -12.07 -2.00
CA LYS A 365 -2.17 -12.31 -3.13
C LYS A 365 -2.38 -13.70 -3.76
N ASN A 366 -2.93 -14.63 -3.01
CA ASN A 366 -2.93 -16.05 -3.30
C ASN A 366 -3.92 -16.48 -4.41
N GLY A 367 -4.90 -15.64 -4.77
CA GLY A 367 -5.85 -15.88 -5.88
C GLY A 367 -7.28 -16.23 -5.49
N PHE A 368 -7.59 -16.39 -4.21
CA PHE A 368 -8.96 -16.59 -3.72
C PHE A 368 -9.60 -15.28 -3.23
N PHE A 369 -10.91 -15.16 -3.39
CA PHE A 369 -11.75 -14.13 -2.77
C PHE A 369 -12.45 -14.78 -1.57
N TYR A 370 -12.10 -14.36 -0.36
CA TYR A 370 -12.64 -14.91 0.87
C TYR A 370 -13.81 -14.08 1.38
N VAL A 371 -14.85 -14.75 1.87
CA VAL A 371 -15.95 -14.15 2.63
C VAL A 371 -15.97 -14.81 4.02
N LEU A 372 -15.77 -14.01 5.05
CA LEU A 372 -15.78 -14.42 6.44
C LEU A 372 -16.92 -13.74 7.20
N ASP A 373 -17.40 -14.37 8.26
CA ASP A 373 -18.19 -13.68 9.28
C ASP A 373 -17.32 -12.64 10.01
N ALA A 374 -17.80 -11.40 10.09
CA ALA A 374 -17.01 -10.32 10.70
C ALA A 374 -16.85 -10.50 12.21
N GLU A 375 -17.87 -10.95 12.95
CA GLU A 375 -17.83 -11.06 14.42
C GLU A 375 -16.87 -12.16 14.89
N THR A 376 -16.80 -13.26 14.15
CA THR A 376 -16.18 -14.52 14.59
C THR A 376 -15.01 -15.02 13.75
N GLY A 377 -14.83 -14.51 12.52
CA GLY A 377 -13.87 -15.04 11.56
C GLY A 377 -14.27 -16.38 10.93
N GLU A 378 -15.52 -16.84 11.11
CA GLU A 378 -16.03 -18.07 10.48
C GLU A 378 -15.91 -17.98 8.94
N PHE A 379 -15.31 -19.00 8.33
CA PHE A 379 -15.24 -19.13 6.88
C PHE A 379 -16.61 -19.42 6.28
N LEU A 380 -17.08 -18.56 5.36
CA LEU A 380 -18.38 -18.71 4.71
C LEU A 380 -18.25 -19.19 3.26
N SER A 381 -17.35 -18.57 2.49
CA SER A 381 -17.01 -18.97 1.13
C SER A 381 -15.62 -18.49 0.73
N GLY A 382 -15.07 -19.10 -0.34
CA GLY A 382 -13.73 -18.84 -0.81
C GLY A 382 -13.51 -19.42 -2.21
N ASP A 383 -13.46 -18.55 -3.20
CA ASP A 383 -13.51 -18.91 -4.61
C ASP A 383 -12.39 -18.21 -5.40
N ALA A 384 -11.85 -18.88 -6.43
CA ALA A 384 -10.70 -18.35 -7.17
C ALA A 384 -11.12 -17.23 -8.14
N PHE A 385 -10.61 -16.01 -7.97
CA PHE A 385 -10.90 -14.88 -8.85
C PHE A 385 -9.92 -14.74 -10.02
N VAL A 386 -8.81 -15.49 -10.01
CA VAL A 386 -7.88 -15.64 -11.14
C VAL A 386 -7.41 -17.10 -11.30
N PRO A 387 -6.85 -17.47 -12.47
CA PRO A 387 -6.14 -18.75 -12.62
C PRO A 387 -4.94 -18.85 -11.67
N GLN A 388 -4.78 -20.03 -11.05
CA GLN A 388 -3.71 -20.32 -10.08
C GLN A 388 -3.21 -21.76 -10.22
N ASN A 389 -1.99 -22.04 -9.77
CA ASN A 389 -1.38 -23.38 -9.87
C ASN A 389 -0.73 -23.91 -8.58
N TRP A 390 -0.69 -23.15 -7.48
CA TRP A 390 -0.19 -23.66 -6.19
C TRP A 390 -1.17 -24.59 -5.48
N THR A 391 -2.42 -24.68 -5.94
CA THR A 391 -3.53 -25.34 -5.25
C THR A 391 -4.56 -25.87 -6.24
N THR A 392 -5.34 -26.89 -5.84
CA THR A 392 -6.52 -27.37 -6.57
C THR A 392 -7.84 -26.75 -6.11
N GLY A 393 -7.83 -25.88 -5.08
CA GLY A 393 -9.04 -25.32 -4.45
C GLY A 393 -8.93 -25.29 -2.93
N LEU A 394 -10.00 -24.87 -2.25
CA LEU A 394 -10.10 -24.92 -0.78
C LEU A 394 -10.80 -26.20 -0.30
N ASP A 395 -10.57 -26.58 0.96
CA ASP A 395 -11.37 -27.56 1.68
C ASP A 395 -12.62 -26.92 2.33
N GLU A 396 -13.39 -27.72 3.06
CA GLU A 396 -14.64 -27.29 3.72
C GLU A 396 -14.47 -26.22 4.81
N ASN A 397 -13.23 -25.97 5.27
CA ASN A 397 -12.88 -24.96 6.27
C ASN A 397 -12.15 -23.75 5.66
N GLY A 398 -12.10 -23.67 4.32
CA GLY A 398 -11.37 -22.61 3.61
C GLY A 398 -9.86 -22.82 3.54
N ARG A 399 -9.35 -24.01 3.92
CA ARG A 399 -7.91 -24.29 3.89
C ARG A 399 -7.47 -24.69 2.46
N PRO A 400 -6.40 -24.10 1.90
CA PRO A 400 -5.91 -24.47 0.57
C PRO A 400 -5.44 -25.93 0.46
N ILE A 401 -5.89 -26.60 -0.61
CA ILE A 401 -5.43 -27.94 -1.00
C ILE A 401 -4.22 -27.76 -1.91
N GLU A 402 -3.02 -27.75 -1.32
CA GLU A 402 -1.78 -27.45 -2.04
C GLU A 402 -1.38 -28.50 -3.10
N ILE A 403 -0.80 -28.04 -4.20
CA ILE A 403 -0.07 -28.86 -5.17
C ILE A 403 1.38 -28.93 -4.69
N ALA A 404 1.85 -30.14 -4.35
CA ALA A 404 3.15 -30.35 -3.70
C ALA A 404 4.33 -29.72 -4.45
N ASP A 405 4.35 -29.77 -5.78
CA ASP A 405 5.42 -29.20 -6.61
C ASP A 405 5.55 -27.67 -6.48
N ALA A 406 4.51 -26.97 -6.03
CA ALA A 406 4.53 -25.53 -5.79
C ALA A 406 5.39 -25.15 -4.57
N ARG A 407 5.60 -26.06 -3.61
CA ARG A 407 6.67 -25.92 -2.60
C ARG A 407 8.00 -26.26 -3.26
N TYR A 408 8.48 -25.29 -4.04
CA TYR A 408 9.59 -25.38 -4.97
C TYR A 408 10.88 -25.92 -4.32
N GLY A 409 11.50 -26.89 -5.01
CA GLY A 409 12.83 -27.40 -4.68
C GLY A 409 13.92 -26.74 -5.53
N GLU A 410 14.94 -27.52 -5.89
CA GLU A 410 16.01 -27.08 -6.81
C GLU A 410 15.58 -27.00 -8.27
N VAL A 411 14.45 -27.63 -8.63
CA VAL A 411 13.84 -27.51 -9.96
C VAL A 411 12.93 -26.27 -9.97
N PRO A 412 13.15 -25.30 -10.89
CA PRO A 412 12.30 -24.10 -10.96
C PRO A 412 10.82 -24.44 -11.19
N TYR A 413 9.96 -23.88 -10.35
CA TYR A 413 8.50 -23.93 -10.48
C TYR A 413 7.97 -22.58 -10.96
N GLN A 414 7.20 -22.57 -12.06
CA GLN A 414 6.55 -21.35 -12.55
C GLN A 414 5.30 -21.07 -11.71
N GLN A 415 5.40 -20.17 -10.75
CA GLN A 415 4.39 -19.89 -9.75
C GLN A 415 3.37 -18.86 -10.25
N THR A 416 2.08 -19.20 -10.15
CA THR A 416 0.95 -18.33 -10.47
C THR A 416 -0.12 -18.44 -9.38
N PRO A 417 -0.49 -17.34 -8.70
CA PRO A 417 0.10 -15.99 -8.80
C PRO A 417 1.57 -15.95 -8.36
N GLY A 418 2.38 -15.03 -8.89
CA GLY A 418 3.73 -14.76 -8.37
C GLY A 418 3.72 -13.93 -7.07
N PRO A 419 4.88 -13.43 -6.58
CA PRO A 419 4.97 -12.63 -5.34
C PRO A 419 4.24 -11.29 -5.46
N LEU A 420 4.03 -10.79 -6.67
CA LEU A 420 3.21 -9.60 -6.92
C LEU A 420 1.70 -9.88 -6.81
N GLY A 421 1.30 -11.14 -6.67
CA GLY A 421 -0.05 -11.58 -6.29
C GLY A 421 -1.12 -11.41 -7.37
N ALA A 422 -2.24 -12.09 -7.15
CA ALA A 422 -3.47 -11.96 -7.94
C ALA A 422 -4.13 -10.58 -7.79
N HIS A 423 -3.95 -9.97 -6.62
CA HIS A 423 -4.36 -8.63 -6.23
C HIS A 423 -3.34 -8.15 -5.19
N ASN A 424 -2.95 -6.88 -5.23
CA ASN A 424 -1.92 -6.31 -4.36
C ASN A 424 -2.51 -5.11 -3.58
N TRP A 425 -1.69 -4.16 -3.15
CA TRP A 425 -2.12 -3.02 -2.33
C TRP A 425 -3.15 -2.09 -2.99
N HIS A 426 -3.27 -2.13 -4.32
CA HIS A 426 -4.19 -1.31 -5.12
C HIS A 426 -5.63 -1.46 -4.61
N PRO A 427 -6.25 -0.44 -3.98
CA PRO A 427 -7.45 -0.72 -3.21
C PRO A 427 -8.63 -1.21 -4.06
N MET A 428 -9.30 -2.27 -3.60
CA MET A 428 -10.64 -2.65 -4.11
C MET A 428 -11.74 -1.75 -3.51
N ALA A 429 -12.93 -1.78 -4.12
CA ALA A 429 -14.11 -1.04 -3.66
C ALA A 429 -15.34 -1.95 -3.70
N PHE A 430 -16.40 -1.62 -2.95
CA PHE A 430 -17.64 -2.39 -2.88
C PHE A 430 -18.87 -1.50 -3.08
N ASN A 431 -19.73 -1.81 -4.03
CA ASN A 431 -21.02 -1.11 -4.20
C ASN A 431 -22.14 -1.87 -3.45
N PRO A 432 -22.73 -1.28 -2.39
CA PRO A 432 -23.78 -1.91 -1.59
C PRO A 432 -25.16 -1.96 -2.29
N GLU A 433 -25.40 -1.14 -3.31
CA GLU A 433 -26.65 -1.18 -4.09
C GLU A 433 -26.68 -2.39 -5.04
N LEU A 434 -25.51 -2.77 -5.56
CA LEU A 434 -25.33 -3.86 -6.52
C LEU A 434 -24.83 -5.17 -5.88
N ASN A 435 -24.37 -5.11 -4.62
CA ASN A 435 -23.61 -6.17 -3.94
C ASN A 435 -22.45 -6.67 -4.83
N LEU A 436 -21.53 -5.78 -5.17
CA LEU A 436 -20.37 -6.08 -6.03
C LEU A 436 -19.07 -5.55 -5.42
N ALA A 437 -18.05 -6.40 -5.35
CA ALA A 437 -16.68 -5.99 -5.08
C ALA A 437 -15.90 -5.82 -6.39
N TYR A 438 -15.22 -4.69 -6.57
CA TYR A 438 -14.44 -4.36 -7.77
C TYR A 438 -12.95 -4.56 -7.49
N ILE A 439 -12.35 -5.54 -8.14
CA ILE A 439 -10.99 -6.02 -7.83
C ILE A 439 -10.02 -5.61 -8.96
N PRO A 440 -8.95 -4.85 -8.65
CA PRO A 440 -7.77 -4.67 -9.50
C PRO A 440 -6.95 -5.97 -9.63
N ALA A 441 -7.49 -6.96 -10.34
CA ALA A 441 -6.89 -8.28 -10.46
C ALA A 441 -5.79 -8.34 -11.53
N GLN A 442 -4.85 -9.27 -11.39
CA GLN A 442 -3.72 -9.45 -12.31
C GLN A 442 -3.20 -10.89 -12.36
N GLU A 443 -2.55 -11.24 -13.47
CA GLU A 443 -1.73 -12.43 -13.60
C GLU A 443 -0.28 -11.98 -13.84
N ILE A 444 0.59 -12.15 -12.84
CA ILE A 444 2.04 -11.95 -12.95
C ILE A 444 2.75 -13.24 -12.48
N PRO A 445 3.07 -14.17 -13.40
CA PRO A 445 3.78 -15.40 -13.06
C PRO A 445 5.26 -15.16 -12.75
N GLN A 446 5.84 -15.92 -11.81
CA GLN A 446 7.29 -15.86 -11.53
C GLN A 446 7.87 -17.26 -11.27
N ALA A 447 9.09 -17.51 -11.77
CA ALA A 447 9.82 -18.73 -11.47
C ALA A 447 10.41 -18.67 -10.06
N TYR A 448 10.22 -19.75 -9.29
CA TYR A 448 10.86 -19.96 -7.98
C TYR A 448 11.71 -21.22 -8.01
N ALA A 449 12.91 -21.15 -7.44
CA ALA A 449 13.68 -22.32 -7.02
C ALA A 449 14.28 -22.02 -5.65
N ARG A 450 14.56 -23.05 -4.85
CA ARG A 450 15.29 -22.92 -3.59
C ARG A 450 16.72 -22.46 -3.87
N ASP A 451 17.19 -21.38 -3.23
CA ASP A 451 18.59 -20.96 -3.36
C ASP A 451 19.50 -21.84 -2.48
N PRO A 452 20.40 -22.67 -3.05
CA PRO A 452 21.33 -23.49 -2.27
C PRO A 452 22.47 -22.68 -1.62
N ARG A 453 22.54 -21.36 -1.87
CA ARG A 453 23.53 -20.40 -1.37
C ARG A 453 22.92 -19.43 -0.36
N PHE A 454 21.70 -19.71 0.13
CA PHE A 454 21.00 -18.85 1.08
C PHE A 454 21.72 -18.81 2.43
N GLU A 455 22.06 -17.59 2.84
CA GLU A 455 22.49 -17.22 4.20
C GLU A 455 21.77 -15.90 4.52
N SER A 456 21.22 -15.75 5.74
CA SER A 456 20.49 -14.55 6.14
C SER A 456 21.40 -13.34 6.33
N ASP A 457 20.94 -12.17 5.89
CA ASP A 457 21.73 -10.95 5.84
C ASP A 457 20.94 -9.72 6.32
N ALA A 458 21.54 -8.81 7.07
CA ALA A 458 20.83 -7.68 7.67
C ALA A 458 20.31 -6.60 6.69
N ILE A 459 20.83 -6.51 5.46
CA ILE A 459 20.34 -5.52 4.45
C ILE A 459 20.08 -6.10 3.06
N ALA A 460 20.40 -7.37 2.79
CA ALA A 460 20.00 -8.04 1.56
C ALA A 460 18.60 -8.69 1.67
N TRP A 461 18.08 -9.13 0.52
CA TRP A 461 16.80 -9.81 0.44
C TRP A 461 16.92 -11.26 0.94
N ASN A 462 16.22 -11.56 2.04
CA ASN A 462 16.22 -12.86 2.71
C ASN A 462 15.03 -13.71 2.26
N THR A 463 14.91 -13.99 0.96
CA THR A 463 13.76 -14.77 0.44
C THR A 463 13.96 -16.29 0.54
N GLY A 464 15.22 -16.77 0.48
CA GLY A 464 15.52 -18.19 0.32
C GLY A 464 15.16 -18.76 -1.06
N ALA A 465 14.90 -17.89 -2.05
CA ALA A 465 14.55 -18.22 -3.41
C ALA A 465 15.56 -17.65 -4.43
N ASP A 466 15.95 -18.46 -5.41
CA ASP A 466 16.90 -18.07 -6.47
C ASP A 466 16.15 -17.53 -7.69
N PHE A 467 16.06 -16.21 -7.80
CA PHE A 467 15.46 -15.52 -8.95
C PHE A 467 16.29 -15.63 -10.25
N SER A 468 17.52 -16.14 -10.20
CA SER A 468 18.33 -16.44 -11.39
C SER A 468 18.11 -17.85 -11.93
N ALA A 469 17.47 -18.74 -11.16
CA ALA A 469 17.33 -20.15 -11.52
C ALA A 469 16.45 -20.33 -12.78
N GLY A 470 17.04 -20.94 -13.82
CA GLY A 470 16.37 -21.13 -15.11
C GLY A 470 16.34 -19.89 -16.02
N VAL A 471 16.86 -18.74 -15.57
CA VAL A 471 17.00 -17.53 -16.39
C VAL A 471 18.35 -17.58 -17.12
N PRO A 472 18.41 -17.46 -18.46
CA PRO A 472 19.68 -17.38 -19.17
C PRO A 472 20.41 -16.07 -18.80
N PRO A 473 21.73 -16.07 -18.57
CA PRO A 473 22.46 -14.86 -18.17
C PRO A 473 22.21 -13.68 -19.13
N ILE A 474 22.37 -13.92 -20.43
CA ILE A 474 21.99 -12.98 -21.48
C ILE A 474 20.66 -13.45 -22.08
N ALA A 475 19.66 -12.59 -22.04
CA ALA A 475 18.34 -12.87 -22.60
C ALA A 475 18.07 -11.89 -23.76
N PRO A 476 17.87 -12.39 -25.00
CA PRO A 476 17.58 -11.52 -26.14
C PRO A 476 16.15 -10.95 -26.04
N PRO A 477 15.81 -9.87 -26.78
CA PRO A 477 14.54 -9.15 -26.61
C PRO A 477 13.27 -10.00 -26.78
N GLU A 478 13.33 -11.11 -27.52
CA GLU A 478 12.25 -12.08 -27.68
C GLU A 478 11.85 -12.73 -26.35
N VAL A 479 12.79 -12.90 -25.40
CA VAL A 479 12.50 -13.39 -24.05
C VAL A 479 11.72 -12.34 -23.26
N ALA A 480 12.11 -11.06 -23.32
CA ALA A 480 11.36 -9.98 -22.69
C ALA A 480 9.94 -9.88 -23.27
N LYS A 481 9.80 -9.98 -24.60
CA LYS A 481 8.50 -10.01 -25.29
C LYS A 481 7.63 -11.21 -24.90
N PHE A 482 8.23 -12.39 -24.74
CA PHE A 482 7.54 -13.57 -24.23
C PHE A 482 7.05 -13.35 -22.79
N LEU A 483 7.89 -12.81 -21.91
CA LEU A 483 7.52 -12.47 -20.53
C LEU A 483 6.41 -11.42 -20.48
N ARG A 484 6.47 -10.36 -21.30
CA ARG A 484 5.36 -9.37 -21.46
C ARG A 484 4.04 -10.07 -21.78
N SER A 485 4.05 -11.01 -22.72
CA SER A 485 2.84 -11.70 -23.18
C SER A 485 2.18 -12.63 -22.15
N SER A 486 2.83 -12.90 -21.01
CA SER A 486 2.23 -13.64 -19.89
C SER A 486 1.59 -12.73 -18.83
N LEU A 487 1.84 -11.42 -18.88
CA LEU A 487 1.27 -10.44 -17.96
C LEU A 487 -0.17 -10.11 -18.38
N LYS A 488 -1.08 -10.04 -17.40
CA LYS A 488 -2.45 -9.57 -17.63
C LYS A 488 -2.92 -8.72 -16.46
N GLY A 489 -3.74 -7.71 -16.73
CA GLY A 489 -4.50 -6.99 -15.73
C GLY A 489 -6.00 -7.08 -16.02
N ARG A 490 -6.81 -6.92 -14.98
CA ARG A 490 -8.27 -6.94 -15.05
C ARG A 490 -8.89 -5.95 -14.08
N LEU A 491 -10.09 -5.50 -14.40
CA LEU A 491 -11.07 -5.06 -13.42
C LEU A 491 -12.18 -6.10 -13.36
N ILE A 492 -12.33 -6.78 -12.22
CA ILE A 492 -13.34 -7.81 -12.00
C ILE A 492 -14.43 -7.25 -11.09
N ALA A 493 -15.69 -7.30 -11.50
CA ALA A 493 -16.82 -7.10 -10.62
C ALA A 493 -17.28 -8.45 -10.06
N TRP A 494 -16.83 -8.76 -8.85
CA TRP A 494 -17.09 -9.99 -8.14
C TRP A 494 -18.41 -9.93 -7.38
N ASP A 495 -19.23 -10.96 -7.50
CA ASP A 495 -20.44 -11.14 -6.69
C ASP A 495 -20.10 -12.04 -5.49
N PRO A 496 -19.97 -11.49 -4.26
CA PRO A 496 -19.60 -12.26 -3.07
C PRO A 496 -20.70 -13.20 -2.58
N ILE A 497 -21.93 -13.07 -3.08
CA ILE A 497 -23.07 -13.94 -2.74
C ILE A 497 -23.09 -15.15 -3.68
N ALA A 498 -22.79 -14.92 -4.97
CA ALA A 498 -22.77 -15.97 -5.98
C ALA A 498 -21.42 -16.73 -6.06
N GLY A 499 -20.31 -16.11 -5.61
CA GLY A 499 -18.97 -16.69 -5.71
C GLY A 499 -18.38 -16.66 -7.14
N GLU A 500 -18.86 -15.74 -7.98
CA GLU A 500 -18.45 -15.65 -9.39
C GLU A 500 -18.39 -14.19 -9.90
N PRO A 501 -17.64 -13.90 -10.99
CA PRO A 501 -17.59 -12.56 -11.56
C PRO A 501 -18.87 -12.25 -12.34
N ARG A 502 -19.54 -11.15 -12.01
CA ARG A 502 -20.70 -10.63 -12.76
C ARG A 502 -20.26 -10.05 -14.11
N TRP A 503 -19.08 -9.40 -14.14
CA TRP A 503 -18.39 -8.98 -15.35
C TRP A 503 -16.88 -8.83 -15.12
N THR A 504 -16.12 -8.82 -16.21
CA THR A 504 -14.66 -8.59 -16.22
C THR A 504 -14.29 -7.69 -17.39
N VAL A 505 -13.48 -6.67 -17.12
CA VAL A 505 -12.77 -5.88 -18.14
C VAL A 505 -11.31 -6.34 -18.15
N GLU A 506 -10.82 -6.86 -19.26
CA GLU A 506 -9.39 -7.15 -19.45
C GLU A 506 -8.63 -5.85 -19.77
N HIS A 507 -7.40 -5.74 -19.26
CA HIS A 507 -6.47 -4.64 -19.53
C HIS A 507 -5.19 -5.19 -20.20
N ASP A 508 -4.55 -4.38 -21.05
CA ASP A 508 -3.39 -4.78 -21.86
C ASP A 508 -2.12 -5.09 -21.06
N ASN A 509 -2.06 -4.73 -19.77
CA ASN A 509 -0.95 -5.04 -18.87
C ASN A 509 -1.43 -5.16 -17.41
N ALA A 510 -0.60 -5.73 -16.54
CA ALA A 510 -0.82 -5.87 -15.11
C ALA A 510 -0.62 -4.55 -14.33
N TRP A 511 -0.73 -4.60 -12.99
CA TRP A 511 -0.40 -3.50 -12.07
C TRP A 511 -1.18 -2.19 -12.31
N ASN A 512 -2.47 -2.34 -12.67
CA ASN A 512 -3.41 -1.22 -12.73
C ASN A 512 -3.83 -0.78 -11.32
N GLY A 513 -4.21 0.48 -11.18
CA GLY A 513 -4.43 1.11 -9.89
C GLY A 513 -5.70 0.70 -9.16
N GLY A 514 -5.83 1.26 -7.96
CA GLY A 514 -7.01 1.09 -7.12
C GLY A 514 -8.28 1.67 -7.74
N VAL A 515 -9.40 1.34 -7.12
CA VAL A 515 -10.74 1.71 -7.58
C VAL A 515 -11.51 2.54 -6.56
N LEU A 516 -12.49 3.27 -7.10
CA LEU A 516 -13.49 4.04 -6.37
C LEU A 516 -14.86 3.70 -6.95
N SER A 517 -15.84 3.38 -6.10
CA SER A 517 -17.24 3.21 -6.51
C SER A 517 -18.06 4.45 -6.13
N THR A 518 -19.16 4.73 -6.85
CA THR A 518 -20.11 5.79 -6.49
C THR A 518 -21.56 5.35 -6.67
N ALA A 519 -22.47 5.96 -5.90
CA ALA A 519 -23.92 5.86 -6.07
C ALA A 519 -24.41 6.49 -7.40
N GLY A 520 -23.54 7.22 -8.12
CA GLY A 520 -23.76 7.60 -9.51
C GLY A 520 -23.74 6.42 -10.51
N GLY A 521 -23.59 5.18 -10.05
CA GLY A 521 -23.53 3.98 -10.89
C GLY A 521 -22.20 3.78 -11.58
N LEU A 522 -21.11 4.33 -11.02
CA LEU A 522 -19.78 4.33 -11.64
C LEU A 522 -18.73 3.58 -10.81
N VAL A 523 -17.73 3.05 -11.51
CA VAL A 523 -16.44 2.62 -10.95
C VAL A 523 -15.32 3.33 -11.69
N PHE A 524 -14.45 4.03 -10.96
CA PHE A 524 -13.26 4.69 -11.50
C PHE A 524 -12.02 3.83 -11.26
N GLN A 525 -11.12 3.76 -12.25
CA GLN A 525 -9.82 3.09 -12.11
C GLN A 525 -8.72 3.85 -12.87
N GLY A 526 -7.57 4.06 -12.22
CA GLY A 526 -6.33 4.47 -12.88
C GLY A 526 -5.57 3.28 -13.46
N LYS A 527 -4.94 3.46 -14.62
CA LYS A 527 -4.11 2.41 -15.24
C LYS A 527 -2.65 2.82 -15.32
N LEU A 528 -1.82 1.78 -15.43
CA LEU A 528 -0.37 1.93 -15.48
C LEU A 528 0.11 2.62 -16.77
N ASN A 529 -0.64 2.48 -17.87
CA ASN A 529 -0.41 3.17 -19.13
C ASN A 529 -0.87 4.64 -19.14
N GLY A 530 -1.39 5.15 -18.01
CA GLY A 530 -1.88 6.52 -17.87
C GLY A 530 -3.36 6.73 -18.20
N GLU A 531 -4.12 5.72 -18.64
CA GLU A 531 -5.57 5.88 -18.80
C GLU A 531 -6.26 5.90 -17.42
N PHE A 532 -6.91 7.01 -17.06
CA PHE A 532 -7.95 7.03 -16.04
C PHE A 532 -9.29 6.75 -16.70
N ALA A 533 -10.05 5.77 -16.23
CA ALA A 533 -11.31 5.37 -16.84
C ALA A 533 -12.45 5.31 -15.83
N ALA A 534 -13.67 5.58 -16.31
CA ALA A 534 -14.91 5.37 -15.59
C ALA A 534 -15.75 4.31 -16.32
N TYR A 535 -16.26 3.36 -15.55
CA TYR A 535 -17.03 2.21 -16.00
C TYR A 535 -18.43 2.24 -15.40
N ASP A 536 -19.42 1.75 -16.14
CA ASP A 536 -20.73 1.39 -15.57
C ASP A 536 -20.55 0.31 -14.49
N ALA A 537 -21.01 0.59 -13.28
CA ALA A 537 -20.81 -0.27 -12.12
C ALA A 537 -21.53 -1.64 -12.25
N ALA A 538 -22.59 -1.72 -13.05
CA ALA A 538 -23.41 -2.91 -13.23
C ALA A 538 -23.01 -3.75 -14.44
N THR A 539 -22.47 -3.15 -15.51
CA THR A 539 -22.12 -3.86 -16.76
C THR A 539 -20.62 -3.92 -17.08
N GLY A 540 -19.80 -3.02 -16.55
CA GLY A 540 -18.39 -2.88 -16.92
C GLY A 540 -18.15 -2.17 -18.25
N ASP A 541 -19.17 -1.55 -18.84
CA ASP A 541 -19.01 -0.73 -20.05
C ASP A 541 -18.18 0.52 -19.74
N LYS A 542 -17.12 0.79 -20.53
CA LYS A 542 -16.31 2.00 -20.36
C LYS A 542 -17.08 3.22 -20.89
N LEU A 543 -17.48 4.12 -19.99
CA LEU A 543 -18.30 5.31 -20.31
C LEU A 543 -17.44 6.55 -20.57
N TRP A 544 -16.28 6.66 -19.92
CA TRP A 544 -15.37 7.80 -20.02
C TRP A 544 -13.92 7.39 -19.79
N SER A 545 -12.97 8.16 -20.33
CA SER A 545 -11.54 8.02 -20.03
C SER A 545 -10.74 9.28 -20.33
N HIS A 546 -9.67 9.52 -19.58
CA HIS A 546 -8.71 10.61 -19.78
C HIS A 546 -7.26 10.11 -19.67
N ASP A 547 -6.34 10.71 -20.42
CA ASP A 547 -4.90 10.45 -20.34
C ASP A 547 -4.28 11.27 -19.19
N LEU A 548 -3.71 10.59 -18.19
CA LEU A 548 -3.07 11.18 -17.00
C LEU A 548 -1.60 11.58 -17.21
N LYS A 549 -1.00 11.30 -18.38
CA LYS A 549 0.41 11.57 -18.70
C LYS A 549 1.45 10.82 -17.85
N SER A 550 1.01 9.99 -16.91
CA SER A 550 1.80 9.12 -16.06
C SER A 550 0.90 8.02 -15.50
N GLY A 551 1.49 6.87 -15.11
CA GLY A 551 0.74 5.78 -14.49
C GLY A 551 0.01 6.22 -13.21
N GLY A 552 -1.27 5.84 -13.10
CA GLY A 552 -2.11 6.08 -11.93
C GLY A 552 -2.35 4.77 -11.17
N ALA A 553 -1.56 4.51 -10.13
CA ALA A 553 -1.68 3.30 -9.31
C ALA A 553 -2.52 3.49 -8.04
N SER A 554 -2.66 4.73 -7.55
CA SER A 554 -3.37 5.04 -6.30
C SER A 554 -4.88 4.74 -6.37
N GLY A 555 -5.50 4.62 -5.20
CA GLY A 555 -6.96 4.64 -5.08
C GLY A 555 -7.51 6.07 -5.29
N PRO A 556 -8.46 6.29 -6.22
CA PRO A 556 -9.11 7.58 -6.38
C PRO A 556 -9.99 7.94 -5.16
N GLY A 557 -10.27 9.23 -5.00
CA GLY A 557 -11.26 9.75 -4.04
C GLY A 557 -12.25 10.71 -4.70
N THR A 558 -13.39 10.96 -4.08
CA THR A 558 -14.39 11.94 -4.53
C THR A 558 -15.00 12.68 -3.35
N PHE A 559 -15.37 13.95 -3.58
CA PHE A 559 -15.86 14.88 -2.56
C PHE A 559 -16.72 15.97 -3.23
N MET A 560 -17.36 16.82 -2.44
CA MET A 560 -18.21 17.92 -2.90
C MET A 560 -17.81 19.26 -2.26
N ILE A 561 -17.72 20.32 -3.07
CA ILE A 561 -17.51 21.70 -2.59
C ILE A 561 -18.47 22.61 -3.34
N ASP A 562 -19.21 23.46 -2.61
CA ASP A 562 -20.21 24.39 -3.16
C ASP A 562 -21.26 23.75 -4.11
N GLY A 563 -21.55 22.45 -3.91
CA GLY A 563 -22.45 21.66 -4.75
C GLY A 563 -21.83 21.10 -6.04
N GLU A 564 -20.55 21.38 -6.32
CA GLU A 564 -19.79 20.73 -7.39
C GLU A 564 -19.12 19.46 -6.85
N GLN A 565 -19.31 18.32 -7.54
CA GLN A 565 -18.61 17.08 -7.21
C GLN A 565 -17.26 17.02 -7.96
N TYR A 566 -16.23 16.61 -7.24
CA TYR A 566 -14.87 16.44 -7.73
C TYR A 566 -14.43 14.98 -7.61
N VAL A 567 -13.60 14.51 -8.53
CA VAL A 567 -12.95 13.18 -8.49
C VAL A 567 -11.45 13.38 -8.63
N THR A 568 -10.65 12.81 -7.73
CA THR A 568 -9.19 13.02 -7.68
C THR A 568 -8.44 11.70 -7.70
N ILE A 569 -7.33 11.67 -8.42
CA ILE A 569 -6.35 10.58 -8.41
C ILE A 569 -4.93 11.15 -8.31
N THR A 570 -4.01 10.41 -7.69
CA THR A 570 -2.58 10.73 -7.71
C THR A 570 -1.82 9.85 -8.70
N THR A 571 -0.81 10.42 -9.36
CA THR A 571 0.01 9.74 -10.38
C THR A 571 1.48 9.74 -9.98
N GLY A 572 2.20 8.69 -10.38
CA GLY A 572 3.64 8.57 -10.14
C GLY A 572 4.17 7.24 -10.64
N TRP A 573 5.16 7.28 -11.54
CA TRP A 573 5.79 6.09 -12.08
C TRP A 573 6.68 5.43 -11.02
N GLY A 574 6.36 4.20 -10.60
CA GLY A 574 7.06 3.51 -9.52
C GLY A 574 6.28 2.34 -8.93
N SER A 575 6.36 2.17 -7.61
CA SER A 575 5.96 0.96 -6.87
C SER A 575 6.83 -0.27 -7.20
N ALA A 576 6.62 -1.38 -6.48
CA ALA A 576 7.35 -2.64 -6.66
C ALA A 576 7.47 -3.10 -8.13
N PHE A 577 6.37 -3.20 -8.87
CA PHE A 577 6.38 -3.59 -10.29
C PHE A 577 7.09 -2.59 -11.19
N GLY A 578 6.97 -1.29 -10.89
CA GLY A 578 7.76 -0.25 -11.55
C GLY A 578 9.26 -0.53 -11.43
N LEU A 579 9.75 -0.89 -10.26
CA LEU A 579 11.18 -1.22 -10.07
C LEU A 579 11.58 -2.59 -10.65
N SER A 580 10.76 -3.63 -10.44
CA SER A 580 11.12 -5.03 -10.70
C SER A 580 10.68 -5.57 -12.07
N ALA A 581 9.85 -4.84 -12.82
CA ALA A 581 9.29 -5.31 -14.09
C ALA A 581 9.57 -4.35 -15.25
N GLY A 582 10.78 -3.78 -15.36
CA GLY A 582 11.17 -3.00 -16.54
C GLY A 582 11.08 -3.77 -17.87
N PHE A 583 11.17 -5.10 -17.82
CA PHE A 583 10.87 -5.96 -18.97
C PHE A 583 9.40 -5.92 -19.41
N ALA A 584 8.46 -5.39 -18.63
CA ALA A 584 7.03 -5.35 -18.96
C ALA A 584 6.65 -4.32 -20.06
N TYR A 585 7.59 -3.49 -20.50
CA TYR A 585 7.35 -2.37 -21.42
C TYR A 585 8.25 -2.45 -22.65
N ASP A 586 7.69 -2.20 -23.85
CA ASP A 586 8.44 -2.21 -25.11
C ASP A 586 9.41 -1.02 -25.23
N GLU A 587 9.02 0.14 -24.70
CA GLU A 587 9.86 1.34 -24.62
C GLU A 587 10.16 1.72 -23.16
N THR A 588 11.27 2.43 -22.94
CA THR A 588 11.59 3.03 -21.64
C THR A 588 10.59 4.15 -21.37
N VAL A 589 9.73 3.99 -20.36
CA VAL A 589 8.86 5.07 -19.91
C VAL A 589 9.78 6.20 -19.39
N PRO A 590 9.65 7.44 -19.90
CA PRO A 590 10.44 8.54 -19.38
C PRO A 590 10.11 8.76 -17.90
N SER A 591 11.07 9.29 -17.14
CA SER A 591 10.77 9.82 -15.80
C SER A 591 9.58 10.77 -15.92
N THR A 592 8.61 10.69 -15.02
CA THR A 592 7.49 11.62 -14.94
C THR A 592 7.52 12.35 -13.61
N VAL A 593 7.01 13.57 -13.55
CA VAL A 593 6.73 14.25 -12.27
C VAL A 593 5.42 13.68 -11.75
N GLY A 594 5.40 13.20 -10.51
CA GLY A 594 4.16 12.75 -9.88
C GLY A 594 3.17 13.90 -9.72
N LYS A 595 1.87 13.66 -9.85
CA LYS A 595 0.86 14.73 -9.80
C LYS A 595 -0.34 14.36 -8.94
N VAL A 596 -1.04 15.38 -8.44
CA VAL A 596 -2.46 15.30 -8.11
C VAL A 596 -3.23 15.75 -9.35
N VAL A 597 -4.23 14.97 -9.77
CA VAL A 597 -5.10 15.30 -10.90
C VAL A 597 -6.55 15.26 -10.43
N THR A 598 -7.21 16.40 -10.49
CA THR A 598 -8.58 16.57 -10.01
C THR A 598 -9.50 16.91 -11.16
N PHE A 599 -10.64 16.24 -11.23
CA PHE A 599 -11.65 16.34 -12.29
C PHE A 599 -12.98 16.87 -11.73
N LYS A 600 -13.75 17.55 -12.57
CA LYS A 600 -15.17 17.89 -12.32
C LYS A 600 -15.96 17.97 -13.63
N LEU A 601 -17.29 18.03 -13.54
CA LEU A 601 -18.14 18.26 -14.72
C LEU A 601 -17.85 19.64 -15.34
N GLY A 602 -17.64 19.68 -16.65
CA GLY A 602 -17.28 20.89 -17.39
C GLY A 602 -15.87 21.42 -17.10
N GLY A 603 -14.95 20.58 -16.60
CA GLY A 603 -13.54 20.95 -16.46
C GLY A 603 -12.84 21.08 -17.81
N GLU A 604 -12.12 22.19 -18.02
CA GLU A 604 -11.39 22.50 -19.28
C GLU A 604 -9.86 22.58 -19.07
N GLY A 605 -9.34 22.09 -17.94
CA GLY A 605 -7.90 22.06 -17.65
C GLY A 605 -7.13 21.08 -18.54
N GLU A 606 -5.82 21.25 -18.60
CA GLU A 606 -4.90 20.37 -19.34
C GLU A 606 -3.87 19.74 -18.39
N ILE A 607 -3.44 18.52 -18.70
CA ILE A 607 -2.31 17.86 -18.02
C ILE A 607 -1.10 17.97 -18.96
N ALA A 608 -0.04 18.64 -18.50
CA ALA A 608 1.17 18.83 -19.30
C ALA A 608 1.83 17.48 -19.64
N ASP A 609 2.23 17.30 -20.91
CA ASP A 609 3.06 16.18 -21.32
C ASP A 609 4.42 16.17 -20.58
N PRO A 610 5.00 15.00 -20.28
CA PRO A 610 6.27 14.92 -19.56
C PRO A 610 7.45 15.35 -20.45
N ASP A 611 8.08 16.48 -20.11
CA ASP A 611 9.27 17.00 -20.81
C ASP A 611 10.57 16.40 -20.23
N PHE A 612 10.85 15.15 -20.58
CA PHE A 612 12.10 14.48 -20.23
C PHE A 612 12.80 13.91 -21.49
N PRO A 613 14.12 14.09 -21.63
CA PRO A 613 14.85 13.59 -22.79
C PRO A 613 14.88 12.07 -22.81
N MET A 614 14.65 11.48 -23.99
CA MET A 614 14.82 10.03 -24.20
C MET A 614 16.26 9.59 -23.89
N ILE A 615 16.40 8.40 -23.31
CA ILE A 615 17.68 7.81 -22.95
C ILE A 615 18.43 7.38 -24.22
N ASP A 616 19.68 7.81 -24.37
CA ASP A 616 20.59 7.33 -25.41
C ASP A 616 21.00 5.87 -25.12
N LYS A 617 20.29 4.93 -25.76
CA LYS A 617 20.49 3.46 -25.70
C LYS A 617 21.79 2.95 -26.37
N THR A 618 22.82 3.77 -26.50
CA THR A 618 24.15 3.32 -26.96
C THR A 618 24.97 2.78 -25.78
N PRO A 619 25.59 1.58 -25.85
CA PRO A 619 26.54 1.11 -24.83
C PRO A 619 27.70 2.10 -24.62
N LYS A 620 28.07 2.37 -23.36
CA LYS A 620 29.06 3.42 -23.02
C LYS A 620 30.52 2.92 -22.95
N ALA A 621 30.76 1.62 -23.13
CA ALA A 621 32.07 1.01 -23.28
C ALA A 621 31.95 -0.34 -24.04
N ASP A 622 33.08 -0.90 -24.49
CA ASP A 622 33.13 -2.25 -25.07
C ASP A 622 32.79 -3.33 -24.02
N SER A 623 32.14 -4.41 -24.45
CA SER A 623 31.92 -5.58 -23.59
C SER A 623 33.25 -6.26 -23.22
N PHE A 624 33.35 -6.79 -22.00
CA PHE A 624 34.55 -7.43 -21.47
C PHE A 624 34.18 -8.60 -20.53
N GLY A 625 35.20 -9.31 -20.04
CA GLY A 625 35.03 -10.54 -19.26
C GLY A 625 34.88 -11.78 -20.14
N ASP A 626 34.96 -12.96 -19.53
CA ASP A 626 34.60 -14.23 -20.17
C ASP A 626 33.21 -14.70 -19.72
N GLU A 627 32.77 -15.84 -20.26
CA GLU A 627 31.45 -16.42 -19.96
C GLU A 627 31.25 -16.72 -18.46
N THR A 628 32.34 -17.06 -17.74
CA THR A 628 32.30 -17.33 -16.29
C THR A 628 32.05 -16.03 -15.53
N MET A 629 32.83 -15.00 -15.83
CA MET A 629 32.69 -13.68 -15.19
C MET A 629 31.31 -13.06 -15.45
N ILE A 630 30.76 -13.22 -16.66
CA ILE A 630 29.41 -12.74 -16.99
C ILE A 630 28.33 -13.53 -16.24
N ALA A 631 28.49 -14.84 -16.08
CA ALA A 631 27.54 -15.67 -15.31
C ALA A 631 27.58 -15.37 -13.81
N GLU A 632 28.78 -15.20 -13.22
CA GLU A 632 28.96 -14.74 -11.84
C GLU A 632 28.37 -13.33 -11.64
N GLY A 633 28.61 -12.42 -12.58
CA GLY A 633 28.02 -11.10 -12.62
C GLY A 633 26.49 -11.11 -12.66
N ALA A 634 25.89 -12.04 -13.40
CA ALA A 634 24.43 -12.23 -13.44
C ALA A 634 23.87 -12.64 -12.07
N VAL A 635 24.53 -13.57 -11.37
CA VAL A 635 24.13 -14.01 -10.02
C VAL A 635 24.28 -12.88 -9.00
N HIS A 636 25.40 -12.16 -9.02
CA HIS A 636 25.61 -11.02 -8.13
C HIS A 636 24.64 -9.87 -8.41
N TYR A 637 24.31 -9.61 -9.68
CA TYR A 637 23.28 -8.64 -10.08
C TYR A 637 21.88 -9.05 -9.59
N ALA A 638 21.51 -10.33 -9.75
CA ALA A 638 20.23 -10.86 -9.32
C ALA A 638 20.03 -10.78 -7.79
N ARG A 639 21.10 -10.91 -7.00
CA ARG A 639 21.03 -10.79 -5.53
C ARG A 639 21.03 -9.35 -5.01
N ASN A 640 21.68 -8.41 -5.69
CA ASN A 640 21.98 -7.09 -5.11
C ASN A 640 21.37 -5.89 -5.87
N CYS A 641 20.98 -6.06 -7.14
CA CYS A 641 20.65 -4.92 -8.02
C CYS A 641 19.27 -5.06 -8.69
N THR A 642 18.82 -6.29 -8.97
CA THR A 642 17.62 -6.55 -9.81
C THR A 642 16.32 -5.96 -9.29
N VAL A 643 16.19 -5.79 -7.97
CA VAL A 643 14.97 -5.28 -7.32
C VAL A 643 14.80 -3.76 -7.47
N CYS A 644 15.88 -3.05 -7.81
CA CYS A 644 15.88 -1.60 -8.04
C CYS A 644 16.09 -1.25 -9.52
N HIS A 645 16.98 -1.97 -10.21
CA HIS A 645 17.38 -1.68 -11.60
C HIS A 645 16.74 -2.64 -12.63
N GLY A 646 15.81 -3.48 -12.19
CA GLY A 646 15.07 -4.45 -13.00
C GLY A 646 15.88 -5.69 -13.38
N PRO A 647 15.23 -6.84 -13.63
CA PRO A 647 15.90 -8.06 -14.09
C PRO A 647 16.51 -7.85 -15.47
N LEU A 648 17.57 -8.62 -15.77
CA LEU A 648 18.34 -8.52 -17.02
C LEU A 648 18.97 -7.12 -17.24
N ALA A 649 19.11 -6.33 -16.17
CA ALA A 649 19.46 -4.91 -16.20
C ALA A 649 18.50 -4.02 -17.01
N VAL A 650 17.24 -4.45 -17.19
CA VAL A 650 16.19 -3.68 -17.88
C VAL A 650 15.39 -2.89 -16.85
N SER A 651 15.73 -1.62 -16.66
CA SER A 651 14.92 -0.69 -15.86
C SER A 651 13.68 -0.23 -16.65
N SER A 652 12.61 0.07 -15.92
CA SER A 652 11.39 0.72 -16.42
C SER A 652 11.50 2.24 -16.60
N GLY A 653 12.57 2.86 -16.10
CA GLY A 653 12.75 4.31 -16.04
C GLY A 653 12.53 4.96 -14.67
N VAL A 654 11.99 4.24 -13.66
CA VAL A 654 11.85 4.75 -12.28
C VAL A 654 13.22 5.02 -11.63
N LEU A 655 14.17 4.11 -11.86
CA LEU A 655 15.58 4.24 -11.48
C LEU A 655 16.46 4.09 -12.73
N PRO A 656 17.73 4.55 -12.71
CA PRO A 656 18.58 4.53 -13.90
C PRO A 656 18.75 3.13 -14.51
N ASP A 657 18.60 3.02 -15.83
CA ASP A 657 18.99 1.82 -16.58
C ASP A 657 20.52 1.74 -16.64
N LEU A 658 21.10 0.72 -16.01
CA LEU A 658 22.55 0.60 -15.89
C LEU A 658 23.23 0.29 -17.23
N ARG A 659 22.52 -0.28 -18.22
CA ARG A 659 23.07 -0.61 -19.55
C ARG A 659 23.49 0.65 -20.31
N TRP A 660 22.79 1.75 -20.08
CA TRP A 660 22.96 3.04 -20.77
C TRP A 660 23.68 4.09 -19.91
N SER A 661 24.05 3.75 -18.67
CA SER A 661 24.69 4.68 -17.75
C SER A 661 26.16 4.96 -18.12
N ALA A 662 26.56 6.23 -18.04
CA ALA A 662 27.95 6.63 -18.20
C ALA A 662 28.87 6.07 -17.08
N ILE A 663 28.31 5.72 -15.92
CA ILE A 663 29.04 5.10 -14.80
C ILE A 663 29.55 3.70 -15.21
N THR A 664 28.71 2.91 -15.88
CA THR A 664 29.04 1.55 -16.35
C THR A 664 30.20 1.55 -17.35
N GLY A 665 30.36 2.64 -18.12
CA GLY A 665 31.47 2.85 -19.04
C GLY A 665 32.83 3.10 -18.39
N ASN A 666 32.92 3.21 -17.05
CA ASN A 666 34.17 3.51 -16.36
C ASN A 666 34.31 2.75 -15.02
N GLU A 667 35.28 1.84 -14.94
CA GLU A 667 35.60 1.02 -13.76
C GLU A 667 35.71 1.85 -12.46
N THR A 668 36.45 2.96 -12.48
CA THR A 668 36.64 3.82 -11.30
C THR A 668 35.34 4.50 -10.86
N ALA A 669 34.52 4.95 -11.81
CA ALA A 669 33.21 5.54 -11.50
C ALA A 669 32.24 4.49 -10.95
N TRP A 670 32.22 3.29 -11.55
CA TRP A 670 31.42 2.16 -11.12
C TRP A 670 31.77 1.74 -9.69
N LYS A 671 33.05 1.49 -9.40
CA LYS A 671 33.54 1.23 -8.04
C LYS A 671 33.17 2.38 -7.09
N GLY A 672 33.34 3.63 -7.54
CA GLY A 672 33.00 4.81 -6.75
C GLY A 672 31.54 4.86 -6.29
N VAL A 673 30.62 4.34 -7.11
CA VAL A 673 29.20 4.26 -6.77
C VAL A 673 28.90 3.01 -5.95
N VAL A 674 29.22 1.82 -6.46
CA VAL A 674 28.80 0.53 -5.88
C VAL A 674 29.57 0.18 -4.60
N ILE A 675 30.86 0.47 -4.54
CA ILE A 675 31.72 0.13 -3.39
C ILE A 675 31.98 1.36 -2.51
N ASP A 676 32.33 2.51 -3.08
CA ASP A 676 32.70 3.67 -2.27
C ASP A 676 31.48 4.54 -1.84
N GLY A 677 30.27 4.24 -2.34
CA GLY A 677 29.02 4.84 -1.86
C GLY A 677 28.78 6.29 -2.27
N ASN A 678 29.40 6.78 -3.35
CA ASN A 678 29.35 8.19 -3.77
C ASN A 678 27.94 8.75 -4.07
N LEU A 679 26.90 7.90 -4.15
CA LEU A 679 25.50 8.30 -4.39
C LEU A 679 24.55 7.95 -3.23
N ALA A 680 25.07 7.67 -2.02
CA ALA A 680 24.25 7.27 -0.86
C ALA A 680 23.19 8.31 -0.49
N VAL A 681 23.49 9.60 -0.66
CA VAL A 681 22.55 10.73 -0.44
C VAL A 681 21.34 10.73 -1.40
N ASN A 682 21.38 9.93 -2.47
CA ASN A 682 20.28 9.70 -3.41
C ASN A 682 19.60 8.33 -3.20
N GLY A 683 19.99 7.59 -2.16
CA GLY A 683 19.54 6.23 -1.85
C GLY A 683 20.33 5.09 -2.49
N MET A 684 21.36 5.38 -3.29
CA MET A 684 22.28 4.35 -3.81
C MET A 684 23.46 4.17 -2.84
N VAL A 685 23.25 3.31 -1.84
CA VAL A 685 24.21 3.03 -0.76
C VAL A 685 25.46 2.28 -1.24
N SER A 686 26.48 2.19 -0.39
CA SER A 686 27.61 1.29 -0.60
C SER A 686 27.20 -0.16 -0.38
N PHE A 687 27.73 -1.06 -1.23
CA PHE A 687 27.61 -2.51 -1.11
C PHE A 687 28.95 -3.16 -0.68
N ALA A 688 29.90 -2.38 -0.13
CA ALA A 688 31.24 -2.88 0.21
C ALA A 688 31.26 -4.02 1.24
N ASP A 689 30.23 -4.13 2.07
CA ASP A 689 30.08 -5.21 3.06
C ASP A 689 29.54 -6.52 2.43
N TYR A 690 29.02 -6.47 1.20
CA TYR A 690 28.33 -7.58 0.51
C TYR A 690 29.00 -7.99 -0.82
N LEU A 691 29.71 -7.06 -1.44
CA LEU A 691 30.40 -7.23 -2.71
C LEU A 691 31.86 -6.81 -2.56
N THR A 692 32.76 -7.74 -2.89
CA THR A 692 34.14 -7.37 -3.17
C THR A 692 34.22 -6.51 -4.45
N PRO A 693 35.29 -5.70 -4.63
CA PRO A 693 35.49 -4.96 -5.87
C PRO A 693 35.51 -5.83 -7.14
N GLU A 694 35.97 -7.08 -7.04
CA GLU A 694 36.00 -8.04 -8.14
C GLU A 694 34.60 -8.54 -8.51
N GLN A 695 33.76 -8.85 -7.52
CA GLN A 695 32.35 -9.19 -7.74
C GLN A 695 31.56 -8.01 -8.31
N SER A 696 31.81 -6.79 -7.81
CA SER A 696 31.27 -5.55 -8.37
C SER A 696 31.67 -5.36 -9.84
N GLU A 697 32.90 -5.71 -10.21
CA GLU A 697 33.37 -5.64 -11.60
C GLU A 697 32.76 -6.75 -12.49
N SER A 698 32.47 -7.94 -11.94
CA SER A 698 31.70 -8.97 -12.66
C SER A 698 30.28 -8.50 -13.00
N ILE A 699 29.62 -7.75 -12.10
CA ILE A 699 28.33 -7.10 -12.38
C ILE A 699 28.50 -6.09 -13.53
N ARG A 700 29.58 -5.29 -13.54
CA ARG A 700 29.85 -4.33 -14.62
C ARG A 700 30.03 -5.02 -15.99
N ALA A 701 30.73 -6.15 -16.03
CA ALA A 701 30.87 -6.99 -17.22
C ALA A 701 29.50 -7.49 -17.71
N TYR A 702 28.68 -8.02 -16.79
CA TYR A 702 27.33 -8.47 -17.06
C TYR A 702 26.43 -7.37 -17.66
N VAL A 703 26.40 -6.17 -17.04
CA VAL A 703 25.58 -5.05 -17.51
C VAL A 703 26.01 -4.57 -18.90
N LEU A 704 27.31 -4.52 -19.21
CA LEU A 704 27.78 -4.19 -20.56
C LEU A 704 27.42 -5.29 -21.57
N ALA A 705 27.50 -6.57 -21.20
CA ALA A 705 27.09 -7.66 -22.07
C ALA A 705 25.60 -7.54 -22.46
N GLN A 706 24.72 -7.20 -21.50
CA GLN A 706 23.30 -6.92 -21.77
C GLN A 706 23.10 -5.68 -22.67
N ALA A 707 23.87 -4.62 -22.46
CA ALA A 707 23.81 -3.41 -23.28
C ALA A 707 24.15 -3.70 -24.76
N HIS A 708 25.23 -4.46 -25.01
CA HIS A 708 25.64 -4.86 -26.35
C HIS A 708 24.66 -5.84 -27.00
N ALA A 709 24.09 -6.79 -26.24
CA ALA A 709 23.07 -7.71 -26.73
C ALA A 709 21.81 -6.96 -27.20
N ALA A 710 21.31 -6.02 -26.41
CA ALA A 710 20.15 -5.20 -26.76
C ALA A 710 20.41 -4.32 -28.00
N ALA A 711 21.54 -3.59 -28.04
CA ALA A 711 21.89 -2.74 -29.18
C ALA A 711 22.09 -3.53 -30.49
N THR A 712 22.58 -4.77 -30.41
CA THR A 712 22.72 -5.65 -31.59
C THR A 712 21.36 -6.08 -32.16
N ALA A 713 20.38 -6.30 -31.30
CA ALA A 713 19.03 -6.68 -31.72
C ALA A 713 18.27 -5.50 -32.35
N GLU A 714 18.30 -4.30 -31.75
CA GLU A 714 17.70 -3.08 -32.34
C GLU A 714 18.29 -2.76 -33.74
N ALA A 715 19.58 -3.09 -33.97
CA ALA A 715 20.24 -2.94 -35.27
C ALA A 715 19.87 -4.03 -36.31
N GLY A 716 19.20 -5.12 -35.90
CA GLY A 716 18.76 -6.22 -36.77
C GLY A 716 17.31 -6.12 -37.26
N GLU A 717 16.51 -5.23 -36.65
CA GLU A 717 15.10 -4.98 -37.03
C GLU A 717 14.92 -3.80 -38.02
N ASN A 718 16.02 -3.07 -38.32
CA ASN A 718 16.09 -1.96 -39.29
C ASN A 718 16.68 -2.37 -40.65
#